data_AF-A0AAJ3NZP8-F1
#
_entry.id   AF-A0AAJ3NZP8-F1
#
_cell.length_a   1.000
_cell.length_b   1.000
_cell.length_c   1.000
_cell.angle_alpha   90.00
_cell.angle_beta   90.00
_cell.angle_gamma   90.00
#
_symmetry.space_group_name_H-M   'P 1'
#
loop_
_entity.id
_entity.type
_entity.pdbx_description
1 polymer ?
#
loop_
_entity_poly.entity_id
_entity_poly.type
_entity_poly.pdbx_seq_one_letter_code
_entity_poly.pdbx_strand_id
1 'polypeptide(L)'
;MWYREGTINLTKGNKTVVGTGTAWGVTANGVLPGMILIGPDNKLYEIKSIESDTSLTLVEAYGGSTQTNVPCRIITTYEGDLTQFSARFTALMSRMSADSKMMRSWLTAVDEITIEREDGTELTVKSLTQIVNEHNENLEWYKENTPIINTAAQKAKEAAASATAAKKSETNSKASETASKTSETNAKNSEVAAKSSQSAAANSATAAKNSQDAAAESESAAAGSATSAAGSATAAANSQKAAKTSETNAKSSQTAAKTSETNAKASETAAKNSQDAAAESESAAAGSASAAAASATAAANSQKAAKTSETNSKASETAAANSAKASAASQTAAKASEDAAREYASQAAEPYKQVLQPLPDVWIPFNDSLDMITGFSPSYKKIVIGDDEITMPGDKVVKFKRASKATYINKSGVLTEAAIDEPRFERDGLLIEGQRTNYMLNSENPASWGRSSNMDVPETGTDSFGFTYGKFVCNDSLIGQTSAINMASIAATKSVDVSGDNKYVTTSCRFKTELQVRLRIRFDKYDGSATTFLGDAYIDTQTLEINMTGGASGRITARVRKDETTGWIFAEATIQAIDGELKIGSQIQYSPKQGGATVSGDYIYLATPQVENGACVSSFIISGTTAATRASDMVTIPTENNIYNRPLTCLVEVNRNWGDIPPNVAPRIFDFSGVPPIESITYAFNTTEKYYGQLYMQTYKASTSSYVSSLFTGRTDVRKLIGGFNIYSDGTKRVVSNGEATKTMKTEWTGVKTRTFIRIGGQATSGTRHLFGHLRNLRLWHKELTDAQMGESIK
;
A
#
# COMPACT_ATOMS: atom_id res chain seq x y z
N MET A 1 -31.34 -33.13 55.08
CA MET A 1 -30.58 -33.25 53.81
C MET A 1 -29.70 -34.49 53.86
N TRP A 2 -29.31 -35.05 52.72
CA TRP A 2 -28.54 -36.30 52.66
C TRP A 2 -27.19 -36.07 51.97
N TYR A 3 -26.11 -36.61 52.56
CA TYR A 3 -24.85 -36.82 51.87
C TYR A 3 -24.83 -38.20 51.22
N ARG A 4 -24.54 -38.25 49.92
CA ARG A 4 -24.65 -39.47 49.10
C ARG A 4 -23.45 -39.74 48.18
N GLU A 5 -22.41 -38.91 48.26
CA GLU A 5 -21.26 -39.06 47.39
C GLU A 5 -20.34 -40.18 47.88
N GLY A 6 -19.75 -40.91 46.94
CA GLY A 6 -18.80 -41.97 47.20
C GLY A 6 -19.40 -43.28 47.72
N THR A 7 -18.50 -44.23 47.99
CA THR A 7 -18.82 -45.53 48.59
C THR A 7 -18.10 -45.68 49.93
N ILE A 8 -18.56 -46.62 50.76
CA ILE A 8 -18.04 -46.91 52.09
C ILE A 8 -17.77 -48.40 52.25
N ASN A 9 -16.76 -48.69 53.08
CA ASN A 9 -16.37 -50.01 53.53
C ASN A 9 -16.65 -50.10 55.04
N LEU A 10 -17.47 -51.07 55.45
CA LEU A 10 -17.74 -51.35 56.86
C LEU A 10 -17.29 -52.77 57.19
N THR A 11 -16.49 -52.91 58.24
CA THR A 11 -15.96 -54.21 58.72
C THR A 11 -16.67 -54.62 60.00
N LYS A 12 -17.15 -55.87 60.07
CA LYS A 12 -17.86 -56.40 61.24
C LYS A 12 -17.02 -56.24 62.50
N GLY A 13 -17.61 -55.65 63.54
CA GLY A 13 -16.96 -55.42 64.84
C GLY A 13 -16.02 -54.22 64.87
N ASN A 14 -15.87 -53.46 63.79
CA ASN A 14 -15.03 -52.25 63.73
C ASN A 14 -15.90 -50.98 63.82
N LYS A 15 -15.35 -49.92 64.43
CA LYS A 15 -15.97 -48.60 64.50
C LYS A 15 -15.55 -47.69 63.34
N THR A 16 -14.43 -47.97 62.69
CA THR A 16 -13.95 -47.15 61.58
C THR A 16 -14.68 -47.51 60.28
N VAL A 17 -15.15 -46.48 59.58
CA VAL A 17 -15.72 -46.56 58.24
C VAL A 17 -14.76 -45.88 57.28
N VAL A 18 -14.41 -46.58 56.20
CA VAL A 18 -13.49 -46.07 55.17
C VAL A 18 -14.27 -45.76 53.91
N GLY A 19 -14.22 -44.51 53.46
CA GLY A 19 -14.86 -44.02 52.25
C GLY A 19 -13.93 -44.04 51.03
N THR A 20 -14.51 -44.17 49.84
CA THR A 20 -13.83 -44.01 48.56
C THR A 20 -14.64 -43.02 47.72
N GLY A 21 -14.01 -41.94 47.26
CA GLY A 21 -14.72 -40.86 46.56
C GLY A 21 -15.66 -40.04 47.47
N THR A 22 -15.44 -40.08 48.78
CA THR A 22 -16.13 -39.25 49.77
C THR A 22 -15.29 -38.01 50.10
N ALA A 23 -15.94 -36.97 50.61
CA ALA A 23 -15.37 -35.67 50.98
C ALA A 23 -15.96 -35.22 52.33
N TRP A 24 -15.81 -36.06 53.36
CA TRP A 24 -16.39 -35.84 54.69
C TRP A 24 -15.70 -34.74 55.51
N GLY A 25 -14.44 -34.40 55.21
CA GLY A 25 -13.69 -33.34 55.88
C GLY A 25 -14.04 -31.94 55.34
N VAL A 26 -14.67 -31.86 54.17
CA VAL A 26 -15.15 -30.60 53.60
C VAL A 26 -16.38 -30.10 54.37
N THR A 27 -16.19 -29.04 55.16
CA THR A 27 -17.22 -28.49 56.07
C THR A 27 -18.53 -28.10 55.35
N ALA A 28 -18.46 -27.71 54.07
CA ALA A 28 -19.63 -27.36 53.26
C ALA A 28 -20.59 -28.55 53.02
N ASN A 29 -20.09 -29.79 53.09
CA ASN A 29 -20.88 -31.02 52.86
C ASN A 29 -21.73 -31.44 54.06
N GLY A 30 -21.50 -30.84 55.23
CA GLY A 30 -22.37 -30.99 56.41
C GLY A 30 -22.30 -32.36 57.11
N VAL A 31 -21.32 -33.20 56.81
CA VAL A 31 -21.05 -34.42 57.58
C VAL A 31 -20.30 -33.99 58.85
N LEU A 32 -20.84 -34.29 60.02
CA LEU A 32 -20.31 -33.88 61.33
C LEU A 32 -20.50 -35.00 62.38
N PRO A 33 -19.76 -34.98 63.50
CA PRO A 33 -20.09 -35.79 64.68
C PRO A 33 -21.56 -35.65 65.10
N GLY A 34 -22.19 -36.73 65.51
CA GLY A 34 -23.61 -36.83 65.87
C GLY A 34 -24.55 -37.10 64.68
N MET A 35 -24.05 -37.07 63.45
CA MET A 35 -24.85 -37.39 62.26
C MET A 35 -25.02 -38.91 62.09
N ILE A 36 -26.06 -39.32 61.35
CA ILE A 36 -26.46 -40.72 61.24
C ILE A 36 -26.01 -41.30 59.89
N LEU A 37 -25.18 -42.33 59.95
CA LEU A 37 -24.86 -43.21 58.83
C LEU A 37 -25.84 -44.38 58.77
N ILE A 38 -26.35 -44.71 57.59
CA ILE A 38 -27.16 -45.91 57.39
C ILE A 38 -26.29 -47.06 56.91
N GLY A 39 -26.18 -48.11 57.73
CA GLY A 39 -25.46 -49.33 57.38
C GLY A 39 -26.23 -50.19 56.36
N PRO A 40 -25.54 -51.04 55.58
CA PRO A 40 -26.18 -51.93 54.61
C PRO A 40 -26.99 -53.06 55.26
N ASP A 41 -26.86 -53.25 56.57
CA ASP A 41 -27.74 -54.06 57.42
C ASP A 41 -29.07 -53.37 57.76
N ASN A 42 -29.34 -52.20 57.16
CA ASN A 42 -30.48 -51.31 57.41
C ASN A 42 -30.57 -50.80 58.86
N LYS A 43 -29.46 -50.80 59.61
CA LYS A 43 -29.37 -50.18 60.93
C LYS A 43 -28.76 -48.78 60.85
N LEU A 44 -29.08 -47.96 61.84
CA LEU A 44 -28.57 -46.60 61.98
C LEU A 44 -27.36 -46.61 62.91
N TYR A 45 -26.30 -45.91 62.49
CA TYR A 45 -25.05 -45.78 63.24
C TYR A 45 -24.72 -44.29 63.40
N GLU A 46 -24.48 -43.87 64.65
CA GLU A 46 -24.07 -42.49 64.95
C GLU A 46 -22.57 -42.30 64.67
N ILE A 47 -22.24 -41.20 64.00
CA ILE A 47 -20.86 -40.79 63.71
C ILE A 47 -20.27 -40.12 64.94
N LYS A 48 -19.17 -40.66 65.47
CA LYS A 48 -18.45 -40.12 66.62
C LYS A 48 -17.47 -39.00 66.24
N SER A 49 -16.70 -39.21 65.18
CA SER A 49 -15.67 -38.28 64.71
C SER A 49 -15.41 -38.46 63.22
N ILE A 50 -14.90 -37.42 62.57
CA ILE A 50 -14.45 -37.43 61.18
C ILE A 50 -12.96 -37.19 61.21
N GLU A 51 -12.19 -38.14 60.67
CA GLU A 51 -10.73 -38.11 60.71
C GLU A 51 -10.15 -37.54 59.41
N SER A 52 -10.87 -37.70 58.28
CA SER A 52 -10.50 -37.15 56.97
C SER A 52 -11.69 -37.23 56.00
N ASP A 53 -11.48 -36.79 54.76
CA ASP A 53 -12.46 -36.92 53.68
C ASP A 53 -12.96 -38.35 53.44
N THR A 54 -12.15 -39.35 53.79
CA THR A 54 -12.38 -40.77 53.52
C THR A 54 -12.37 -41.63 54.77
N SER A 55 -12.36 -41.05 55.98
CA SER A 55 -12.38 -41.82 57.21
C SER A 55 -13.21 -41.16 58.30
N LEU A 56 -14.12 -41.95 58.88
CA LEU A 56 -14.89 -41.56 60.04
C LEU A 56 -14.96 -42.71 61.05
N THR A 57 -15.26 -42.37 62.30
CA THR A 57 -15.41 -43.33 63.38
C THR A 57 -16.86 -43.29 63.89
N LEU A 58 -17.46 -44.46 64.08
CA LEU A 58 -18.80 -44.64 64.66
C LEU A 58 -18.72 -44.74 66.18
N VAL A 59 -19.80 -44.36 66.86
CA VAL A 59 -19.92 -44.51 68.32
C VAL A 59 -19.90 -45.99 68.70
N GLU A 60 -20.69 -46.80 67.99
CA GLU A 60 -20.80 -48.24 68.16
C GLU A 60 -20.09 -49.00 67.04
N ALA A 61 -19.64 -50.22 67.33
CA ALA A 61 -19.01 -51.07 66.33
C ALA A 61 -20.06 -51.58 65.34
N TYR A 62 -19.72 -51.60 64.05
CA TYR A 62 -20.61 -52.06 63.00
C TYR A 62 -20.98 -53.55 63.20
N GLY A 63 -22.28 -53.82 63.38
CA GLY A 63 -22.78 -55.14 63.77
C GLY A 63 -23.10 -56.08 62.61
N GLY A 64 -23.22 -55.56 61.38
CA GLY A 64 -23.53 -56.33 60.17
C GLY A 64 -22.35 -57.16 59.65
N SER A 65 -22.56 -57.92 58.57
CA SER A 65 -21.47 -58.60 57.86
C SER A 65 -20.54 -57.59 57.17
N THR A 66 -19.24 -57.89 57.13
CA THR A 66 -18.25 -57.05 56.44
C THR A 66 -18.63 -56.86 54.98
N GLN A 67 -18.72 -55.60 54.53
CA GLN A 67 -19.09 -55.22 53.18
C GLN A 67 -18.20 -54.09 52.68
N THR A 68 -17.90 -54.11 51.38
CA THR A 68 -17.06 -53.12 50.71
C THR A 68 -17.81 -52.49 49.54
N ASN A 69 -17.43 -51.26 49.17
CA ASN A 69 -17.99 -50.45 48.08
C ASN A 69 -19.51 -50.24 48.16
N VAL A 70 -20.04 -50.07 49.37
CA VAL A 70 -21.47 -49.79 49.60
C VAL A 70 -21.74 -48.30 49.35
N PRO A 71 -22.82 -47.87 48.68
CA PRO A 71 -23.10 -46.44 48.51
C PRO A 71 -23.20 -45.68 49.84
N CYS A 72 -22.52 -44.54 49.95
CA CYS A 72 -22.57 -43.73 51.16
C CYS A 72 -23.97 -43.09 51.33
N ARG A 73 -24.55 -43.18 52.53
CA ARG A 73 -25.82 -42.52 52.86
C ARG A 73 -25.78 -42.00 54.29
N ILE A 74 -25.52 -40.71 54.43
CA ILE A 74 -25.48 -40.02 55.73
C ILE A 74 -26.57 -38.95 55.76
N ILE A 75 -27.30 -38.87 56.85
CA ILE A 75 -28.28 -37.81 57.10
C ILE A 75 -27.54 -36.64 57.75
N THR A 76 -27.49 -35.48 57.08
CA THR A 76 -26.64 -34.33 57.48
C THR A 76 -27.40 -33.12 58.02
N THR A 77 -28.74 -33.10 57.99
CA THR A 77 -29.52 -32.01 58.64
C THR A 77 -30.88 -32.48 59.18
N TYR A 78 -31.31 -31.79 60.25
CA TYR A 78 -32.71 -31.54 60.60
C TYR A 78 -33.05 -30.08 60.22
N GLU A 79 -34.26 -29.81 59.72
CA GLU A 79 -34.66 -28.43 59.37
C GLU A 79 -34.83 -27.58 60.65
N GLY A 80 -34.06 -26.49 60.80
CA GLY A 80 -34.33 -25.40 61.76
C GLY A 80 -33.29 -25.04 62.85
N ASP A 81 -32.05 -25.53 62.82
CA ASP A 81 -31.10 -25.34 63.95
C ASP A 81 -30.12 -24.13 63.82
N LEU A 82 -30.10 -23.26 64.84
CA LEU A 82 -29.25 -22.06 64.99
C LEU A 82 -27.74 -22.35 64.99
N THR A 83 -27.35 -23.56 65.36
CA THR A 83 -25.96 -23.98 65.51
C THR A 83 -25.20 -24.01 64.18
N GLN A 84 -25.88 -24.16 63.04
CA GLN A 84 -25.24 -24.08 61.72
C GLN A 84 -24.92 -22.64 61.26
N PHE A 85 -25.69 -21.65 61.70
CA PHE A 85 -25.37 -20.25 61.40
C PHE A 85 -24.07 -19.84 62.10
N SER A 86 -23.87 -20.25 63.36
CA SER A 86 -22.64 -19.94 64.10
C SER A 86 -21.40 -20.62 63.49
N ALA A 87 -21.53 -21.87 63.03
CA ALA A 87 -20.44 -22.59 62.37
C ALA A 87 -20.03 -21.93 61.03
N ARG A 88 -21.00 -21.55 60.19
CA ARG A 88 -20.73 -20.87 58.92
C ARG A 88 -20.18 -19.46 59.12
N PHE A 89 -20.67 -18.73 60.13
CA PHE A 89 -20.17 -17.41 60.47
C PHE A 89 -18.72 -17.46 61.00
N THR A 90 -18.39 -18.47 61.82
CA THR A 90 -17.03 -18.66 62.34
C THR A 90 -16.05 -18.98 61.21
N ALA A 91 -16.43 -19.84 60.26
CA ALA A 91 -15.61 -20.14 59.09
C ALA A 91 -15.32 -18.90 58.23
N LEU A 92 -16.32 -18.03 58.05
CA LEU A 92 -16.17 -16.76 57.33
C LEU A 92 -15.21 -15.80 58.06
N MET A 93 -15.35 -15.65 59.38
CA MET A 93 -14.47 -14.79 60.18
C MET A 93 -13.01 -15.27 60.17
N SER A 94 -12.78 -16.58 60.23
CA SER A 94 -11.43 -17.15 60.11
C SER A 94 -10.79 -16.85 58.76
N ARG A 95 -11.55 -16.95 57.66
CA ARG A 95 -11.06 -16.60 56.32
C ARG A 95 -10.72 -15.12 56.20
N MET A 96 -11.61 -14.23 56.66
CA MET A 96 -11.34 -12.79 56.66
C MET A 96 -10.08 -12.41 57.46
N SER A 97 -9.82 -13.10 58.58
CA SER A 97 -8.60 -12.88 59.36
C SER A 97 -7.34 -13.39 58.65
N ALA A 98 -7.42 -14.50 57.92
CA ALA A 98 -6.30 -15.04 57.15
C ALA A 98 -5.92 -14.12 55.99
N ASP A 99 -6.91 -13.66 55.21
CA ASP A 99 -6.72 -12.74 54.09
C ASP A 99 -6.10 -11.42 54.55
N SER A 100 -6.57 -10.87 55.69
CA SER A 100 -5.99 -9.65 56.25
C SER A 100 -4.53 -9.82 56.69
N LYS A 101 -4.14 -11.01 57.18
CA LYS A 101 -2.77 -11.29 57.60
C LYS A 101 -1.86 -11.42 56.37
N MET A 102 -2.34 -12.08 55.33
CA MET A 102 -1.63 -12.23 54.06
C MET A 102 -1.35 -10.87 53.41
N MET A 103 -2.36 -9.99 53.33
CA MET A 103 -2.19 -8.65 52.76
C MET A 103 -1.19 -7.80 53.56
N ARG A 104 -1.24 -7.86 54.90
CA ARG A 104 -0.25 -7.19 55.75
C ARG A 104 1.15 -7.71 55.50
N SER A 105 1.32 -9.04 55.41
CA SER A 105 2.61 -9.67 55.11
C SER A 105 3.18 -9.17 53.78
N TRP A 106 2.37 -9.12 52.71
CA TRP A 106 2.80 -8.63 51.40
C TRP A 106 3.25 -7.16 51.41
N LEU A 107 2.52 -6.32 52.16
CA LEU A 107 2.79 -4.88 52.25
C LEU A 107 4.02 -4.55 53.12
N THR A 108 4.37 -5.38 54.10
CA THR A 108 5.43 -5.07 55.08
C THR A 108 6.67 -5.93 54.94
N ALA A 109 6.63 -7.01 54.16
CA ALA A 109 7.80 -7.87 53.97
C ALA A 109 8.91 -7.13 53.20
N VAL A 110 10.15 -7.46 53.56
CA VAL A 110 11.36 -6.96 52.89
C VAL A 110 11.74 -7.89 51.73
N ASP A 111 11.56 -9.20 51.91
CA ASP A 111 11.83 -10.24 50.91
C ASP A 111 10.56 -10.81 50.28
N GLU A 112 10.68 -11.77 49.36
CA GLU A 112 9.55 -12.47 48.77
C GLU A 112 8.68 -13.15 49.84
N ILE A 113 7.38 -13.19 49.61
CA ILE A 113 6.42 -13.80 50.51
C ILE A 113 5.75 -15.02 49.87
N THR A 114 5.55 -16.07 50.64
CA THR A 114 4.79 -17.25 50.21
C THR A 114 3.35 -17.13 50.69
N ILE A 115 2.41 -17.25 49.75
CA ILE A 115 0.97 -17.18 49.94
C ILE A 115 0.37 -18.56 49.72
N GLU A 116 -0.35 -19.11 50.69
CA GLU A 116 -1.13 -20.34 50.51
C GLU A 116 -2.49 -20.00 49.87
N ARG A 117 -2.83 -20.68 48.78
CA ARG A 117 -4.09 -20.52 48.04
C ARG A 117 -5.19 -21.37 48.68
N GLU A 118 -6.44 -21.11 48.30
CA GLU A 118 -7.62 -21.84 48.82
C GLU A 118 -7.62 -23.36 48.57
N ASP A 119 -6.82 -23.82 47.61
CA ASP A 119 -6.62 -25.24 47.29
C ASP A 119 -5.44 -25.87 48.07
N GLY A 120 -4.82 -25.13 49.00
CA GLY A 120 -3.66 -25.55 49.79
C GLY A 120 -2.32 -25.45 49.06
N THR A 121 -2.27 -24.85 47.86
CA THR A 121 -1.02 -24.67 47.11
C THR A 121 -0.31 -23.37 47.49
N GLU A 122 1.02 -23.42 47.64
CA GLU A 122 1.84 -22.26 47.98
C GLU A 122 2.28 -21.48 46.72
N LEU A 123 2.24 -20.15 46.78
CA LEU A 123 2.64 -19.20 45.73
C LEU A 123 3.60 -18.15 46.30
N THR A 124 4.85 -18.15 45.83
CA THR A 124 5.81 -17.10 46.17
C THR A 124 5.62 -15.86 45.29
N VAL A 125 5.48 -14.69 45.90
CA VAL A 125 5.36 -13.39 45.22
C VAL A 125 6.32 -12.37 45.83
N LYS A 126 6.83 -11.45 45.01
CA LYS A 126 7.66 -10.33 45.49
C LYS A 126 6.88 -9.43 46.43
N SER A 127 7.53 -8.96 47.50
CA SER A 127 6.96 -7.94 48.37
C SER A 127 6.83 -6.60 47.65
N LEU A 128 5.96 -5.73 48.17
CA LEU A 128 5.84 -4.36 47.65
C LEU A 128 7.19 -3.61 47.73
N THR A 129 7.98 -3.86 48.77
CA THR A 129 9.29 -3.23 48.99
C THR A 129 10.28 -3.55 47.87
N GLN A 130 10.39 -4.83 47.46
CA GLN A 130 11.27 -5.22 46.35
C GLN A 130 10.84 -4.60 45.03
N ILE A 131 9.53 -4.58 44.75
CA ILE A 131 8.98 -3.96 43.53
C ILE A 131 9.34 -2.47 43.47
N VAL A 132 9.22 -1.75 44.59
CA VAL A 132 9.57 -0.33 44.66
C VAL A 132 11.06 -0.10 44.49
N ASN A 133 11.91 -0.94 45.08
CA ASN A 133 13.36 -0.83 44.94
C ASN A 133 13.83 -1.08 43.50
N GLU A 134 13.35 -2.15 42.86
CA GLU A 134 13.62 -2.42 41.44
C GLU A 134 13.14 -1.27 40.54
N HIS A 135 11.98 -0.67 40.84
CA HIS A 135 11.50 0.49 40.10
C HIS A 135 12.44 1.69 40.24
N ASN A 136 12.91 1.99 41.46
CA ASN A 136 13.82 3.10 41.72
C ASN A 136 15.19 2.89 41.08
N GLU A 137 15.75 1.67 41.12
CA GLU A 137 17.01 1.34 40.46
C GLU A 137 16.92 1.51 38.94
N ASN A 138 15.81 1.06 38.33
CA ASN A 138 15.56 1.31 36.91
C ASN A 138 15.44 2.80 36.60
N LEU A 139 14.77 3.57 37.48
CA LEU A 139 14.61 5.01 37.31
C LEU A 139 15.97 5.74 37.35
N GLU A 140 16.86 5.37 38.27
CA GLU A 140 18.22 5.91 38.34
C GLU A 140 19.06 5.50 37.13
N TRP A 141 18.98 4.23 36.69
CA TRP A 141 19.65 3.80 35.45
C TRP A 141 19.23 4.65 34.24
N TYR A 142 17.93 4.94 34.09
CA TYR A 142 17.45 5.81 33.01
C TYR A 142 17.98 7.24 33.13
N LYS A 143 18.03 7.81 34.33
CA LYS A 143 18.59 9.15 34.55
C LYS A 143 20.07 9.21 34.17
N GLU A 144 20.86 8.24 34.61
CA GLU A 144 22.30 8.16 34.31
C GLU A 144 22.61 7.96 32.83
N ASN A 145 21.77 7.19 32.12
CA ASN A 145 21.99 6.88 30.70
C ASN A 145 21.30 7.84 29.72
N THR A 146 20.44 8.74 30.20
CA THR A 146 19.77 9.77 29.38
C THR A 146 20.75 10.61 28.54
N PRO A 147 21.91 11.08 29.06
CA PRO A 147 22.88 11.85 28.26
C PRO A 147 23.47 11.04 27.09
N ILE A 148 23.75 9.75 27.31
CA ILE A 148 24.31 8.85 26.30
C ILE A 148 23.26 8.59 25.21
N ILE A 149 22.02 8.32 25.60
CA ILE A 149 20.89 8.13 24.68
C ILE A 149 20.66 9.38 23.83
N ASN A 150 20.66 10.56 24.45
CA ASN A 150 20.51 11.83 23.73
C ASN A 150 21.68 12.11 22.79
N THR A 151 22.91 11.78 23.20
CA THR A 151 24.10 11.92 22.35
C THR A 151 24.05 10.97 21.15
N ALA A 152 23.60 9.72 21.35
CA ALA A 152 23.40 8.77 20.27
C ALA A 152 22.30 9.22 19.30
N ALA A 153 21.19 9.75 19.82
CA ALA A 153 20.13 10.32 19.01
C ALA A 153 20.59 11.55 18.20
N GLN A 154 21.46 12.39 18.79
CA GLN A 154 22.04 13.54 18.10
C GLN A 154 23.00 13.10 16.98
N LYS A 155 23.88 12.12 17.24
CA LYS A 155 24.75 11.54 16.20
C LYS A 155 23.97 10.88 15.07
N ALA A 156 22.84 10.23 15.37
CA ALA A 156 21.95 9.68 14.36
C ALA A 156 21.33 10.78 13.47
N LYS A 157 20.94 11.93 14.06
CA LYS A 157 20.48 13.11 13.30
C LYS A 157 21.59 13.69 12.41
N GLU A 158 22.81 13.79 12.92
CA GLU A 158 23.97 14.27 12.15
C GLU A 158 24.32 13.33 10.98
N ALA A 159 24.29 12.01 11.21
CA ALA A 159 24.47 11.02 10.15
C ALA A 159 23.37 11.11 9.07
N ALA A 160 22.11 11.31 9.47
CA ALA A 160 21.00 11.51 8.53
C ALA A 160 21.16 12.81 7.71
N ALA A 161 21.63 13.90 8.33
CA ALA A 161 21.94 15.13 7.64
C ALA A 161 23.10 14.95 6.65
N SER A 162 24.14 14.21 7.02
CA SER A 162 25.27 13.88 6.15
C SER A 162 24.85 13.02 4.96
N ALA A 163 23.96 12.04 5.15
CA ALA A 163 23.40 11.24 4.06
C ALA A 163 22.58 12.09 3.08
N THR A 164 21.83 13.07 3.59
CA THR A 164 21.06 14.02 2.78
C THR A 164 21.99 14.94 1.97
N ALA A 165 23.08 15.43 2.57
CA ALA A 165 24.08 16.24 1.88
C ALA A 165 24.80 15.42 0.77
N ALA A 166 25.14 14.16 1.04
CA ALA A 166 25.72 13.27 0.04
C ALA A 166 24.77 13.03 -1.14
N LYS A 167 23.46 12.85 -0.88
CA LYS A 167 22.46 12.71 -1.95
C LYS A 167 22.34 13.97 -2.80
N LYS A 168 22.37 15.16 -2.18
CA LYS A 168 22.39 16.45 -2.90
C LYS A 168 23.65 16.58 -3.77
N SER A 169 24.80 16.14 -3.28
CA SER A 169 26.04 16.11 -4.06
C SER A 169 25.98 15.16 -5.25
N GLU A 170 25.36 13.99 -5.11
CA GLU A 170 25.13 13.05 -6.22
C GLU A 170 24.31 13.70 -7.34
N THR A 171 23.24 14.41 -6.98
CA THR A 171 22.39 15.14 -7.93
C THR A 171 23.16 16.25 -8.66
N ASN A 172 23.98 17.03 -7.93
CA ASN A 172 24.79 18.09 -8.53
C ASN A 172 25.87 17.54 -9.48
N SER A 173 26.45 16.37 -9.17
CA SER A 173 27.40 15.70 -10.06
C SER A 173 26.73 15.21 -11.35
N LYS A 174 25.52 14.64 -11.28
CA LYS A 174 24.76 14.25 -12.48
C LYS A 174 24.40 15.46 -13.34
N ALA A 175 23.99 16.58 -12.73
CA ALA A 175 23.74 17.82 -13.45
C ALA A 175 25.00 18.35 -14.16
N SER A 176 26.17 18.24 -13.51
CA SER A 176 27.46 18.63 -14.09
C SER A 176 27.88 17.70 -15.24
N GLU A 177 27.60 16.39 -15.15
CA GLU A 177 27.83 15.44 -16.24
C GLU A 177 27.00 15.78 -17.47
N THR A 178 25.72 16.12 -17.28
CA THR A 178 24.83 16.57 -18.36
C THR A 178 25.36 17.86 -19.00
N ALA A 179 25.76 18.86 -18.20
CA ALA A 179 26.32 20.11 -18.71
C ALA A 179 27.62 19.89 -19.51
N SER A 180 28.45 18.92 -19.10
CA SER A 180 29.67 18.54 -19.81
C SER A 180 29.35 17.91 -21.18
N LYS A 181 28.38 16.99 -21.25
CA LYS A 181 27.90 16.38 -22.51
C LYS A 181 27.30 17.42 -23.47
N THR A 182 26.57 18.42 -22.94
CA THR A 182 26.10 19.56 -23.74
C THR A 182 27.26 20.39 -24.27
N SER A 183 28.30 20.62 -23.45
CA SER A 183 29.49 21.37 -23.87
C SER A 183 30.29 20.62 -24.94
N GLU A 184 30.42 19.29 -24.84
CA GLU A 184 31.03 18.43 -25.87
C GLU A 184 30.28 18.54 -27.21
N THR A 185 28.95 18.51 -27.15
CA THR A 185 28.10 18.69 -28.35
C THR A 185 28.30 20.08 -28.97
N ASN A 186 28.34 21.13 -28.15
CA ASN A 186 28.56 22.50 -28.61
C ASN A 186 29.96 22.70 -29.23
N ALA A 187 30.99 22.04 -28.65
CA ALA A 187 32.34 22.03 -29.22
C ALA A 187 32.35 21.33 -30.59
N LYS A 188 31.64 20.21 -30.73
CA LYS A 188 31.53 19.50 -32.02
C LYS A 188 30.82 20.34 -33.08
N ASN A 189 29.73 21.01 -32.71
CA ASN A 189 29.04 21.95 -33.60
C ASN A 189 29.93 23.12 -34.02
N SER A 190 30.76 23.63 -33.10
CA SER A 190 31.73 24.68 -33.38
C SER A 190 32.85 24.20 -34.33
N GLU A 191 33.32 22.95 -34.19
CA GLU A 191 34.28 22.33 -35.12
C GLU A 191 33.70 22.23 -36.54
N VAL A 192 32.42 21.85 -36.66
CA VAL A 192 31.71 21.79 -37.95
C VAL A 192 31.57 23.19 -38.55
N ALA A 193 31.17 24.18 -37.75
CA ALA A 193 31.05 25.57 -38.21
C ALA A 193 32.41 26.16 -38.66
N ALA A 194 33.50 25.82 -37.98
CA ALA A 194 34.85 26.22 -38.37
C ALA A 194 35.27 25.59 -39.70
N LYS A 195 34.98 24.29 -39.92
CA LYS A 195 35.22 23.61 -41.21
C LYS A 195 34.40 24.23 -42.35
N SER A 196 33.12 24.54 -42.11
CA SER A 196 32.29 25.24 -43.09
C SER A 196 32.84 26.64 -43.42
N SER A 197 33.32 27.37 -42.41
CA SER A 197 33.95 28.69 -42.58
C SER A 197 35.27 28.60 -43.35
N GLN A 198 36.08 27.57 -43.11
CA GLN A 198 37.30 27.30 -43.87
C GLN A 198 36.99 27.07 -45.36
N SER A 199 35.97 26.27 -45.67
CA SER A 199 35.51 26.04 -47.05
C SER A 199 35.01 27.32 -47.70
N ALA A 200 34.26 28.15 -46.97
CA ALA A 200 33.77 29.44 -47.47
C ALA A 200 34.93 30.43 -47.75
N ALA A 201 35.94 30.46 -46.90
CA ALA A 201 37.15 31.26 -47.11
C ALA A 201 37.96 30.77 -48.31
N ALA A 202 38.11 29.46 -48.49
CA ALA A 202 38.77 28.87 -49.66
C ALA A 202 38.02 29.22 -50.96
N ASN A 203 36.68 29.14 -50.97
CA ASN A 203 35.87 29.56 -52.11
C ASN A 203 36.01 31.05 -52.40
N SER A 204 36.07 31.89 -51.36
CA SER A 204 36.28 33.33 -51.49
C SER A 204 37.67 33.65 -52.05
N ALA A 205 38.71 32.91 -51.65
CA ALA A 205 40.05 33.05 -52.21
C ALA A 205 40.08 32.69 -53.70
N THR A 206 39.40 31.61 -54.10
CA THR A 206 39.23 31.25 -55.52
C THR A 206 38.49 32.33 -56.29
N ALA A 207 37.41 32.88 -55.74
CA ALA A 207 36.64 33.95 -56.37
C ALA A 207 37.47 35.24 -56.54
N ALA A 208 38.29 35.59 -55.53
CA ALA A 208 39.22 36.71 -55.61
C ALA A 208 40.31 36.48 -56.67
N LYS A 209 40.85 35.26 -56.76
CA LYS A 209 41.81 34.90 -57.81
C LYS A 209 41.22 35.02 -59.21
N ASN A 210 40.00 34.51 -59.42
CA ASN A 210 39.29 34.65 -60.68
C ASN A 210 39.01 36.13 -61.03
N SER A 211 38.67 36.94 -60.02
CA SER A 211 38.45 38.39 -60.21
C SER A 211 39.76 39.11 -60.57
N GLN A 212 40.88 38.71 -59.98
CA GLN A 212 42.21 39.21 -60.32
C GLN A 212 42.57 38.85 -61.77
N ASP A 213 42.32 37.61 -62.19
CA ASP A 213 42.58 37.17 -63.56
C ASP A 213 41.71 37.93 -64.57
N ALA A 214 40.43 38.16 -64.27
CA ALA A 214 39.53 38.97 -65.09
C ALA A 214 39.97 40.45 -65.17
N ALA A 215 40.50 41.01 -64.07
CA ALA A 215 41.05 42.36 -64.06
C ALA A 215 42.32 42.47 -64.93
N ALA A 216 43.21 41.48 -64.87
CA ALA A 216 44.41 41.41 -65.71
C ALA A 216 44.07 41.23 -67.20
N GLU A 217 43.04 40.44 -67.52
CA GLU A 217 42.51 40.32 -68.89
C GLU A 217 41.90 41.64 -69.37
N SER A 218 41.16 42.34 -68.51
CA SER A 218 40.61 43.68 -68.80
C SER A 218 41.69 44.73 -69.00
N GLU A 219 42.77 44.70 -68.21
CA GLU A 219 43.95 45.56 -68.38
C GLU A 219 44.62 45.29 -69.73
N SER A 220 44.78 44.01 -70.09
CA SER A 220 45.33 43.61 -71.39
C SER A 220 44.45 44.07 -72.56
N ALA A 221 43.13 43.97 -72.42
CA ALA A 221 42.15 44.48 -73.40
C ALA A 221 42.15 46.02 -73.49
N ALA A 222 42.30 46.72 -72.36
CA ALA A 222 42.43 48.17 -72.31
C ALA A 222 43.75 48.64 -72.94
N ALA A 223 44.86 47.93 -72.70
CA ALA A 223 46.15 48.19 -73.35
C ALA A 223 46.08 47.93 -74.88
N GLY A 224 45.39 46.86 -75.30
CA GLY A 224 45.12 46.59 -76.71
C GLY A 224 44.24 47.67 -77.36
N SER A 225 43.24 48.18 -76.62
CA SER A 225 42.39 49.29 -77.05
C SER A 225 43.15 50.61 -77.09
N ALA A 226 44.03 50.88 -76.13
CA ALA A 226 44.92 52.04 -76.12
C ALA A 226 45.92 52.00 -77.27
N THR A 227 46.45 50.81 -77.61
CA THR A 227 47.32 50.60 -78.77
C THR A 227 46.54 50.83 -80.08
N SER A 228 45.30 50.33 -80.15
CA SER A 228 44.41 50.57 -81.30
C SER A 228 44.04 52.04 -81.43
N ALA A 229 43.72 52.72 -80.32
CA ALA A 229 43.45 54.15 -80.26
C ALA A 229 44.68 54.99 -80.59
N ALA A 230 45.88 54.58 -80.18
CA ALA A 230 47.15 55.20 -80.58
C ALA A 230 47.43 54.97 -82.08
N GLY A 231 47.08 53.80 -82.62
CA GLY A 231 47.11 53.51 -84.05
C GLY A 231 46.13 54.38 -84.84
N SER A 232 44.89 54.52 -84.37
CA SER A 232 43.89 55.44 -84.92
C SER A 232 44.31 56.91 -84.75
N ALA A 233 44.93 57.29 -83.63
CA ALA A 233 45.47 58.62 -83.40
C ALA A 233 46.67 58.89 -84.31
N THR A 234 47.47 57.87 -84.65
CA THR A 234 48.55 57.97 -85.66
C THR A 234 47.99 58.06 -87.07
N ALA A 235 46.95 57.29 -87.41
CA ALA A 235 46.25 57.40 -88.69
C ALA A 235 45.52 58.75 -88.84
N ALA A 236 44.92 59.25 -87.75
CA ALA A 236 44.33 60.57 -87.65
C ALA A 236 45.40 61.67 -87.65
N ALA A 237 46.55 61.50 -87.01
CA ALA A 237 47.68 62.42 -87.06
C ALA A 237 48.38 62.41 -88.43
N ASN A 238 48.35 61.31 -89.17
CA ASN A 238 48.81 61.22 -90.56
C ASN A 238 47.80 61.87 -91.51
N SER A 239 46.49 61.67 -91.30
CA SER A 239 45.43 62.40 -92.02
C SER A 239 45.41 63.89 -91.67
N GLN A 240 45.71 64.24 -90.40
CA GLN A 240 45.88 65.60 -89.91
C GLN A 240 47.22 66.17 -90.39
N LYS A 241 48.31 65.42 -90.55
CA LYS A 241 49.55 65.89 -91.22
C LYS A 241 49.33 66.10 -92.72
N ALA A 242 48.54 65.26 -93.39
CA ALA A 242 48.16 65.46 -94.78
C ALA A 242 47.25 66.70 -94.94
N ALA A 243 46.26 66.89 -94.06
CA ALA A 243 45.41 68.07 -94.02
C ALA A 243 46.15 69.33 -93.55
N LYS A 244 47.07 69.22 -92.58
CA LYS A 244 47.89 70.30 -92.01
C LYS A 244 49.10 70.60 -92.87
N THR A 245 49.58 69.72 -93.76
CA THR A 245 50.48 70.14 -94.87
C THR A 245 49.72 71.06 -95.83
N SER A 246 48.42 70.81 -96.05
CA SER A 246 47.53 71.66 -96.85
C SER A 246 47.14 72.98 -96.14
N GLU A 247 46.98 72.98 -94.81
CA GLU A 247 46.67 74.17 -93.98
C GLU A 247 47.91 74.99 -93.54
N THR A 248 49.06 74.34 -93.27
CA THR A 248 50.34 74.96 -92.85
C THR A 248 50.99 75.71 -94.02
N ASN A 249 50.68 75.33 -95.25
CA ASN A 249 51.04 76.09 -96.45
C ASN A 249 50.23 77.42 -96.59
N ALA A 250 49.12 77.59 -95.86
CA ALA A 250 48.25 78.77 -95.98
C ALA A 250 48.14 79.63 -94.70
N LYS A 251 48.25 79.05 -93.50
CA LYS A 251 48.01 79.75 -92.22
C LYS A 251 49.29 80.14 -91.47
N SER A 252 50.42 79.46 -91.70
CA SER A 252 51.74 79.83 -91.14
C SER A 252 52.16 81.25 -91.51
N SER A 253 51.61 81.78 -92.61
CA SER A 253 51.81 83.14 -93.10
C SER A 253 50.87 84.20 -92.51
N GLN A 254 49.89 83.87 -91.66
CA GLN A 254 48.87 84.87 -91.25
C GLN A 254 48.57 84.96 -89.74
N THR A 255 48.99 84.01 -88.89
CA THR A 255 48.71 84.12 -87.43
C THR A 255 49.95 83.99 -86.55
N ALA A 256 51.13 84.22 -87.15
CA ALA A 256 52.34 84.74 -86.50
C ALA A 256 52.14 86.11 -85.79
N ALA A 257 50.91 86.60 -85.61
CA ALA A 257 50.68 87.93 -85.05
C ALA A 257 49.65 88.01 -83.91
N LYS A 258 48.77 87.02 -83.66
CA LYS A 258 47.60 87.24 -82.77
C LYS A 258 47.36 86.24 -81.64
N THR A 259 47.73 84.97 -81.78
CA THR A 259 47.43 83.95 -80.72
C THR A 259 48.51 83.85 -79.65
N SER A 260 49.73 84.33 -79.94
CA SER A 260 50.80 84.46 -78.94
C SER A 260 50.41 85.42 -77.81
N GLU A 261 49.51 86.38 -78.08
CA GLU A 261 48.94 87.32 -77.10
C GLU A 261 47.83 86.68 -76.23
N THR A 262 47.07 85.71 -76.78
CA THR A 262 45.89 85.12 -76.13
C THR A 262 46.22 83.89 -75.26
N ASN A 263 47.22 83.07 -75.61
CA ASN A 263 47.52 81.83 -74.87
C ASN A 263 48.30 82.06 -73.57
N ALA A 264 49.00 83.19 -73.43
CA ALA A 264 49.62 83.60 -72.17
C ALA A 264 48.57 83.86 -71.06
N LYS A 265 47.34 84.24 -71.44
CA LYS A 265 46.21 84.53 -70.51
C LYS A 265 45.41 83.27 -70.11
N ALA A 266 45.37 82.25 -70.96
CA ALA A 266 44.62 81.01 -70.72
C ALA A 266 45.39 80.00 -69.82
N SER A 267 46.72 80.04 -69.85
CA SER A 267 47.58 79.28 -68.94
C SER A 267 47.51 79.76 -67.48
N GLU A 268 47.04 80.98 -67.23
CA GLU A 268 46.88 81.57 -65.88
C GLU A 268 45.62 81.03 -65.16
N THR A 269 44.53 80.78 -65.89
CA THR A 269 43.24 80.32 -65.32
C THR A 269 43.20 78.80 -65.07
N ALA A 270 43.83 77.99 -65.92
CA ALA A 270 43.81 76.51 -65.79
C ALA A 270 44.65 75.99 -64.61
N ALA A 271 45.72 76.72 -64.24
CA ALA A 271 46.56 76.37 -63.09
C ALA A 271 45.84 76.55 -61.73
N LYS A 272 44.84 77.44 -61.66
CA LYS A 272 44.06 77.71 -60.44
C LYS A 272 43.08 76.58 -60.11
N ASN A 273 42.42 75.99 -61.11
CA ASN A 273 41.41 74.94 -60.91
C ASN A 273 42.02 73.56 -60.57
N SER A 274 43.24 73.27 -61.05
CA SER A 274 43.97 72.05 -60.65
C SER A 274 44.56 72.14 -59.23
N GLN A 275 44.66 73.34 -58.64
CA GLN A 275 45.08 73.55 -57.27
C GLN A 275 43.97 73.17 -56.26
N ASP A 276 42.70 73.49 -56.58
CA ASP A 276 41.57 73.26 -55.67
C ASP A 276 41.15 71.77 -55.61
N ALA A 277 41.24 71.03 -56.73
CA ALA A 277 40.91 69.60 -56.79
C ALA A 277 41.95 68.69 -56.08
N ALA A 278 43.19 69.14 -55.93
CA ALA A 278 44.22 68.42 -55.18
C ALA A 278 44.01 68.51 -53.65
N ALA A 279 43.42 69.61 -53.17
CA ALA A 279 43.16 69.84 -51.74
C ALA A 279 41.98 69.01 -51.17
N GLU A 280 40.97 68.70 -51.99
CA GLU A 280 39.88 67.78 -51.61
C GLU A 280 40.35 66.32 -51.49
N SER A 281 41.30 65.92 -52.34
CA SER A 281 41.84 64.55 -52.35
C SER A 281 42.76 64.27 -51.15
N GLU A 282 43.38 65.30 -50.57
CA GLU A 282 44.20 65.21 -49.35
C GLU A 282 43.33 65.00 -48.09
N SER A 283 42.14 65.60 -48.03
CA SER A 283 41.19 65.46 -46.92
C SER A 283 40.52 64.08 -46.85
N ALA A 284 40.31 63.43 -48.01
CA ALA A 284 39.75 62.07 -48.07
C ALA A 284 40.76 60.98 -47.65
N ALA A 285 42.06 61.17 -47.95
CA ALA A 285 43.12 60.24 -47.56
C ALA A 285 43.38 60.21 -46.04
N ALA A 286 43.21 61.35 -45.34
CA ALA A 286 43.34 61.44 -43.88
C ALA A 286 42.23 60.70 -43.11
N GLY A 287 41.01 60.63 -43.67
CA GLY A 287 39.89 59.88 -43.10
C GLY A 287 40.07 58.36 -43.16
N SER A 288 40.59 57.84 -44.27
CA SER A 288 40.87 56.40 -44.44
C SER A 288 42.02 55.90 -43.55
N ALA A 289 43.02 56.75 -43.28
CA ALA A 289 44.10 56.43 -42.34
C ALA A 289 43.60 56.31 -40.88
N SER A 290 42.62 57.13 -40.49
CA SER A 290 42.02 57.12 -39.14
C SER A 290 41.12 55.88 -38.92
N ALA A 291 40.41 55.43 -39.96
CA ALA A 291 39.60 54.20 -39.91
C ALA A 291 40.46 52.91 -39.82
N ALA A 292 41.59 52.86 -40.55
CA ALA A 292 42.51 51.74 -40.48
C ALA A 292 43.20 51.60 -39.11
N ALA A 293 43.53 52.72 -38.45
CA ALA A 293 44.11 52.73 -37.10
C ALA A 293 43.11 52.26 -36.01
N ALA A 294 41.82 52.60 -36.15
CA ALA A 294 40.77 52.13 -35.25
C ALA A 294 40.52 50.60 -35.40
N SER A 295 40.53 50.08 -36.63
CA SER A 295 40.41 48.64 -36.89
C SER A 295 41.62 47.83 -36.40
N ALA A 296 42.84 48.38 -36.49
CA ALA A 296 44.04 47.76 -35.91
C ALA A 296 43.98 47.66 -34.37
N THR A 297 43.42 48.69 -33.72
CA THR A 297 43.23 48.72 -32.25
C THR A 297 42.14 47.73 -31.80
N ALA A 298 41.05 47.61 -32.56
CA ALA A 298 40.00 46.61 -32.30
C ALA A 298 40.49 45.17 -32.47
N ALA A 299 41.32 44.90 -33.49
CA ALA A 299 41.93 43.58 -33.70
C ALA A 299 42.90 43.19 -32.57
N ALA A 300 43.70 44.14 -32.07
CA ALA A 300 44.60 43.91 -30.94
C ALA A 300 43.84 43.62 -29.62
N ASN A 301 42.71 44.28 -29.38
CA ASN A 301 41.86 44.02 -28.21
C ASN A 301 41.16 42.67 -28.29
N SER A 302 40.69 42.25 -29.48
CA SER A 302 40.14 40.91 -29.69
C SER A 302 41.17 39.80 -29.51
N GLN A 303 42.43 40.03 -29.91
CA GLN A 303 43.52 39.07 -29.68
C GLN A 303 43.85 38.90 -28.19
N LYS A 304 43.75 39.98 -27.42
CA LYS A 304 43.94 39.96 -25.95
C LYS A 304 42.79 39.23 -25.24
N ALA A 305 41.54 39.47 -25.66
CA ALA A 305 40.36 38.78 -25.14
C ALA A 305 40.36 37.27 -25.45
N ALA A 306 40.80 36.88 -26.65
CA ALA A 306 40.96 35.47 -27.03
C ALA A 306 41.99 34.75 -26.15
N LYS A 307 43.11 35.42 -25.83
CA LYS A 307 44.17 34.84 -24.97
C LYS A 307 43.75 34.70 -23.50
N THR A 308 42.91 35.61 -23.00
CA THR A 308 42.27 35.47 -21.68
C THR A 308 41.26 34.32 -21.66
N SER A 309 40.48 34.14 -22.74
CA SER A 309 39.53 33.02 -22.85
C SER A 309 40.23 31.66 -22.93
N GLU A 310 41.37 31.57 -23.64
CA GLU A 310 42.20 30.37 -23.71
C GLU A 310 42.74 29.96 -22.32
N THR A 311 43.14 30.95 -21.51
CA THR A 311 43.61 30.73 -20.14
C THR A 311 42.48 30.26 -19.21
N ASN A 312 41.28 30.83 -19.35
CA ASN A 312 40.10 30.44 -18.57
C ASN A 312 39.59 29.03 -18.95
N SER A 313 39.67 28.64 -20.23
CA SER A 313 39.37 27.26 -20.66
C SER A 313 40.34 26.24 -20.06
N LYS A 314 41.64 26.56 -19.99
CA LYS A 314 42.67 25.67 -19.38
C LYS A 314 42.45 25.46 -17.88
N ALA A 315 42.02 26.52 -17.18
CA ALA A 315 41.68 26.46 -15.75
C ALA A 315 40.44 25.59 -15.50
N SER A 316 39.40 25.72 -16.34
CA SER A 316 38.19 24.88 -16.27
C SER A 316 38.45 23.41 -16.64
N GLU A 317 39.32 23.14 -17.63
CA GLU A 317 39.75 21.78 -17.99
C GLU A 317 40.45 21.08 -16.80
N THR A 318 41.30 21.82 -16.07
CA THR A 318 42.00 21.30 -14.89
C THR A 318 41.05 21.07 -13.72
N ALA A 319 40.07 21.97 -13.50
CA ALA A 319 39.06 21.80 -12.45
C ALA A 319 38.11 20.62 -12.74
N ALA A 320 37.71 20.42 -14.00
CA ALA A 320 36.89 19.29 -14.42
C ALA A 320 37.63 17.95 -14.26
N ALA A 321 38.92 17.91 -14.62
CA ALA A 321 39.76 16.71 -14.45
C ALA A 321 39.94 16.32 -12.98
N ASN A 322 40.08 17.30 -12.08
CA ASN A 322 40.19 17.06 -10.64
C ASN A 322 38.85 16.57 -10.02
N SER A 323 37.72 17.14 -10.44
CA SER A 323 36.39 16.65 -10.03
C SER A 323 36.09 15.24 -10.57
N ALA A 324 36.51 14.91 -11.80
CA ALA A 324 36.39 13.56 -12.35
C ALA A 324 37.22 12.54 -11.56
N LYS A 325 38.45 12.89 -11.16
CA LYS A 325 39.28 12.05 -10.28
C LYS A 325 38.66 11.87 -8.89
N ALA A 326 38.08 12.92 -8.30
CA ALA A 326 37.41 12.83 -7.00
C ALA A 326 36.13 11.97 -7.07
N SER A 327 35.35 12.09 -8.16
CA SER A 327 34.17 11.25 -8.41
C SER A 327 34.54 9.79 -8.64
N ALA A 328 35.60 9.51 -9.38
CA ALA A 328 36.11 8.14 -9.57
C ALA A 328 36.56 7.54 -8.24
N ALA A 329 37.30 8.29 -7.41
CA ALA A 329 37.71 7.85 -6.08
C ALA A 329 36.50 7.58 -5.16
N SER A 330 35.45 8.42 -5.23
CA SER A 330 34.22 8.22 -4.46
C SER A 330 33.39 7.03 -4.95
N GLN A 331 33.36 6.75 -6.27
CA GLN A 331 32.77 5.53 -6.83
C GLN A 331 33.54 4.29 -6.37
N THR A 332 34.88 4.32 -6.40
CA THR A 332 35.70 3.21 -5.90
C THR A 332 35.50 3.00 -4.40
N ALA A 333 35.37 4.06 -3.60
CA ALA A 333 35.10 3.97 -2.17
C ALA A 333 33.69 3.41 -1.87
N ALA A 334 32.67 3.83 -2.62
CA ALA A 334 31.31 3.29 -2.49
C ALA A 334 31.26 1.82 -2.94
N LYS A 335 31.94 1.47 -4.03
CA LYS A 335 32.07 0.07 -4.51
C LYS A 335 32.79 -0.79 -3.48
N ALA A 336 33.87 -0.29 -2.88
CA ALA A 336 34.59 -0.98 -1.81
C ALA A 336 33.75 -1.13 -0.54
N SER A 337 32.94 -0.13 -0.17
CA SER A 337 32.01 -0.22 0.97
C SER A 337 30.85 -1.19 0.68
N GLU A 338 30.37 -1.24 -0.55
CA GLU A 338 29.37 -2.21 -1.01
C GLU A 338 29.95 -3.63 -1.00
N ASP A 339 31.17 -3.82 -1.52
CA ASP A 339 31.85 -5.11 -1.54
C ASP A 339 32.20 -5.58 -0.12
N ALA A 340 32.66 -4.69 0.76
CA ALA A 340 32.89 -4.99 2.17
C ALA A 340 31.59 -5.34 2.90
N ALA A 341 30.48 -4.64 2.63
CA ALA A 341 29.17 -4.98 3.18
C ALA A 341 28.63 -6.31 2.63
N ARG A 342 28.88 -6.60 1.35
CA ARG A 342 28.52 -7.86 0.69
C ARG A 342 29.34 -9.03 1.25
N GLU A 343 30.63 -8.85 1.48
CA GLU A 343 31.51 -9.84 2.08
C GLU A 343 31.16 -10.11 3.56
N TYR A 344 30.90 -9.06 4.35
CA TYR A 344 30.37 -9.19 5.72
C TYR A 344 29.00 -9.89 5.75
N ALA A 345 28.10 -9.54 4.83
CA ALA A 345 26.80 -10.19 4.71
C ALA A 345 26.93 -11.65 4.26
N SER A 346 27.84 -11.98 3.35
CA SER A 346 28.10 -13.36 2.91
C SER A 346 28.71 -14.21 4.03
N GLN A 347 29.65 -13.67 4.82
CA GLN A 347 30.23 -14.36 5.98
C GLN A 347 29.21 -14.56 7.12
N ALA A 348 28.30 -13.60 7.33
CA ALA A 348 27.22 -13.71 8.31
C ALA A 348 26.04 -14.59 7.85
N ALA A 349 25.81 -14.73 6.54
CA ALA A 349 24.67 -15.46 5.98
C ALA A 349 24.93 -16.95 5.74
N GLU A 350 26.18 -17.43 5.69
CA GLU A 350 26.46 -18.86 5.50
C GLU A 350 25.80 -19.80 6.53
N PRO A 351 25.73 -19.49 7.85
CA PRO A 351 24.94 -20.31 8.78
C PRO A 351 23.43 -20.26 8.55
N TYR A 352 22.91 -19.30 7.76
CA TYR A 352 21.48 -19.07 7.52
C TYR A 352 21.04 -19.32 6.07
N LYS A 353 21.93 -19.77 5.19
CA LYS A 353 21.68 -20.00 3.76
C LYS A 353 20.49 -20.89 3.44
N GLN A 354 20.15 -21.79 4.37
CA GLN A 354 19.02 -22.72 4.27
C GLN A 354 17.74 -22.22 4.94
N VAL A 355 17.78 -21.06 5.62
CA VAL A 355 16.68 -20.50 6.43
C VAL A 355 16.23 -19.14 5.88
N LEU A 356 17.16 -18.28 5.46
CA LEU A 356 16.85 -16.99 4.84
C LEU A 356 16.48 -17.17 3.37
N GLN A 357 15.41 -16.50 2.96
CA GLN A 357 15.00 -16.42 1.56
C GLN A 357 16.07 -15.64 0.78
N PRO A 358 16.53 -16.13 -0.39
CA PRO A 358 17.38 -15.32 -1.27
C PRO A 358 16.58 -14.12 -1.82
N LEU A 359 17.26 -13.13 -2.40
CA LEU A 359 16.58 -12.02 -3.07
C LEU A 359 15.61 -12.57 -4.15
N PRO A 360 14.33 -12.17 -4.15
CA PRO A 360 13.37 -12.63 -5.15
C PRO A 360 13.70 -12.13 -6.56
N ASP A 361 13.37 -12.92 -7.57
CA ASP A 361 13.47 -12.52 -8.98
C ASP A 361 12.41 -11.48 -9.33
N VAL A 362 11.22 -11.60 -8.72
CA VAL A 362 10.16 -10.59 -8.77
C VAL A 362 9.76 -10.25 -7.34
N TRP A 363 9.82 -8.97 -6.98
CA TRP A 363 9.42 -8.50 -5.67
C TRP A 363 8.59 -7.23 -5.77
N ILE A 364 7.31 -7.37 -5.42
CA ILE A 364 6.33 -6.31 -5.42
C ILE A 364 5.88 -6.07 -3.97
N PRO A 365 6.39 -5.01 -3.31
CA PRO A 365 5.99 -4.68 -1.95
C PRO A 365 4.50 -4.37 -1.82
N PHE A 366 3.87 -3.86 -2.90
CA PHE A 366 2.58 -3.18 -2.88
C PHE A 366 2.56 -2.04 -1.85
N ASN A 367 3.53 -1.14 -2.01
CA ASN A 367 3.57 0.15 -1.35
C ASN A 367 2.95 1.23 -2.25
N ASP A 368 2.85 2.45 -1.72
CA ASP A 368 2.09 3.56 -2.31
C ASP A 368 2.58 3.98 -3.71
N SER A 369 3.78 3.55 -4.13
CA SER A 369 4.38 3.90 -5.41
C SER A 369 4.14 2.89 -6.54
N LEU A 370 3.60 1.69 -6.26
CA LEU A 370 3.53 0.56 -7.21
C LEU A 370 4.89 0.15 -7.81
N ASP A 371 5.99 0.61 -7.23
CA ASP A 371 7.34 0.26 -7.66
C ASP A 371 7.66 -1.19 -7.28
N MET A 372 8.28 -1.91 -8.21
CA MET A 372 8.86 -3.23 -7.99
C MET A 372 10.32 -3.08 -7.56
N ILE A 373 10.77 -3.88 -6.60
CA ILE A 373 12.20 -3.91 -6.20
C ILE A 373 12.99 -4.71 -7.25
N THR A 374 12.48 -5.90 -7.59
CA THR A 374 12.98 -6.79 -8.65
C THR A 374 11.85 -7.24 -9.56
N GLY A 375 12.19 -7.67 -10.78
CA GLY A 375 11.25 -8.02 -11.85
C GLY A 375 11.16 -6.94 -12.94
N PHE A 376 10.17 -7.09 -13.83
CA PHE A 376 10.01 -6.27 -15.02
C PHE A 376 8.55 -5.92 -15.29
N SER A 377 8.19 -4.65 -15.32
CA SER A 377 6.91 -4.15 -15.80
C SER A 377 7.10 -2.76 -16.42
N PRO A 378 7.10 -2.66 -17.77
CA PRO A 378 7.27 -1.38 -18.45
C PRO A 378 6.02 -0.53 -18.31
N SER A 379 6.20 0.66 -17.75
CA SER A 379 5.18 1.69 -17.57
C SER A 379 5.82 3.08 -17.51
N TYR A 380 5.05 4.08 -17.11
CA TYR A 380 5.53 5.42 -16.81
C TYR A 380 5.42 5.70 -15.32
N LYS A 381 6.43 6.38 -14.78
CA LYS A 381 6.48 6.88 -13.41
C LYS A 381 6.27 8.38 -13.42
N LYS A 382 5.43 8.87 -12.52
CA LYS A 382 5.27 10.29 -12.24
C LYS A 382 6.19 10.67 -11.09
N ILE A 383 6.97 11.72 -11.28
CA ILE A 383 7.83 12.31 -10.24
C ILE A 383 7.44 13.78 -10.11
N VAL A 384 7.14 14.19 -8.89
CA VAL A 384 6.86 15.59 -8.56
C VAL A 384 8.14 16.23 -8.04
N ILE A 385 8.55 17.36 -8.63
CA ILE A 385 9.70 18.15 -8.20
C ILE A 385 9.21 19.59 -8.00
N GLY A 386 8.94 19.98 -6.75
CA GLY A 386 8.23 21.24 -6.49
C GLY A 386 6.79 21.15 -6.99
N ASP A 387 6.37 22.10 -7.82
CA ASP A 387 5.02 22.12 -8.43
C ASP A 387 4.97 21.41 -9.80
N ASP A 388 6.13 21.01 -10.35
CA ASP A 388 6.22 20.35 -11.66
C ASP A 388 6.04 18.83 -11.55
N GLU A 389 5.15 18.27 -12.36
CA GLU A 389 4.96 16.82 -12.52
C GLU A 389 5.67 16.33 -13.80
N ILE A 390 6.70 15.49 -13.64
CA ILE A 390 7.45 14.89 -14.74
C ILE A 390 7.06 13.42 -14.89
N THR A 391 6.67 13.01 -16.10
CA THR A 391 6.40 11.61 -16.43
C THR A 391 7.61 11.02 -17.17
N MET A 392 8.17 9.92 -16.65
CA MET A 392 9.32 9.23 -17.24
C MET A 392 9.08 7.73 -17.39
N PRO A 393 9.62 7.07 -18.43
CA PRO A 393 9.50 5.63 -18.58
C PRO A 393 10.22 4.90 -17.44
N GLY A 394 9.64 3.81 -16.95
CA GLY A 394 10.21 2.93 -15.94
C GLY A 394 9.84 1.49 -16.25
N ASP A 395 10.77 0.56 -15.99
CA ASP A 395 10.61 -0.87 -16.28
C ASP A 395 10.25 -1.71 -15.06
N LYS A 396 9.91 -1.07 -13.93
CA LYS A 396 9.61 -1.71 -12.65
C LYS A 396 8.38 -1.10 -11.98
N VAL A 397 7.34 -0.82 -12.76
CA VAL A 397 6.13 -0.18 -12.26
C VAL A 397 4.93 -1.09 -12.54
N VAL A 398 4.28 -1.54 -11.49
CA VAL A 398 3.08 -2.40 -11.60
C VAL A 398 1.95 -1.62 -12.26
N LYS A 399 1.23 -2.25 -13.20
CA LYS A 399 0.10 -1.60 -13.86
C LYS A 399 -1.15 -1.77 -13.02
N PHE A 400 -1.79 -0.65 -12.72
CA PHE A 400 -3.09 -0.60 -12.06
C PHE A 400 -4.10 0.10 -12.96
N LYS A 401 -5.32 -0.43 -13.04
CA LYS A 401 -6.45 0.19 -13.73
C LYS A 401 -7.74 0.02 -12.93
N ARG A 402 -8.53 1.10 -12.87
CA ARG A 402 -9.92 1.09 -12.36
C ARG A 402 -10.70 2.21 -13.04
N ALA A 403 -11.76 1.85 -13.74
CA ALA A 403 -12.54 2.78 -14.59
C ALA A 403 -13.45 3.77 -13.82
N SER A 404 -13.40 3.77 -12.49
CA SER A 404 -14.19 4.66 -11.63
C SER A 404 -13.34 5.20 -10.49
N LYS A 405 -13.82 6.27 -9.87
CA LYS A 405 -13.38 6.62 -8.51
C LYS A 405 -13.82 5.54 -7.52
N ALA A 406 -13.18 5.50 -6.36
CA ALA A 406 -13.53 4.55 -5.30
C ALA A 406 -13.06 5.07 -3.94
N THR A 407 -13.84 4.82 -2.89
CA THR A 407 -13.41 5.16 -1.54
C THR A 407 -12.57 4.04 -0.92
N TYR A 408 -11.78 4.38 0.10
CA TYR A 408 -11.05 3.46 0.96
C TYR A 408 -10.71 4.16 2.29
N ILE A 409 -10.28 3.38 3.28
CA ILE A 409 -9.72 3.92 4.52
C ILE A 409 -8.20 3.97 4.38
N ASN A 410 -7.65 5.18 4.31
CA ASN A 410 -6.21 5.34 4.20
C ASN A 410 -5.49 4.87 5.47
N LYS A 411 -4.14 4.84 5.44
CA LYS A 411 -3.32 4.39 6.59
C LYS A 411 -3.49 5.24 7.86
N SER A 412 -3.98 6.47 7.73
CA SER A 412 -4.31 7.36 8.85
C SER A 412 -5.70 7.10 9.44
N GLY A 413 -6.47 6.17 8.88
CA GLY A 413 -7.83 5.91 9.33
C GLY A 413 -8.81 6.98 8.86
N VAL A 414 -8.68 7.49 7.64
CA VAL A 414 -9.61 8.50 7.09
C VAL A 414 -10.15 8.01 5.74
N LEU A 415 -11.46 8.17 5.56
CA LEU A 415 -12.18 7.95 4.31
C LEU A 415 -11.59 8.87 3.25
N THR A 416 -11.04 8.24 2.23
CA THR A 416 -10.38 8.92 1.12
C THR A 416 -10.99 8.42 -0.18
N GLU A 417 -11.16 9.33 -1.14
CA GLU A 417 -11.56 8.99 -2.50
C GLU A 417 -10.30 8.87 -3.38
N ALA A 418 -10.05 7.68 -3.92
CA ALA A 418 -9.03 7.46 -4.94
C ALA A 418 -9.61 7.79 -6.33
N ALA A 419 -8.83 8.52 -7.13
CA ALA A 419 -9.18 8.86 -8.50
C ALA A 419 -9.27 7.61 -9.41
N ILE A 420 -9.70 7.82 -10.65
CA ILE A 420 -9.64 6.79 -11.70
C ILE A 420 -8.18 6.36 -11.87
N ASP A 421 -7.96 5.05 -12.01
CA ASP A 421 -6.64 4.42 -12.10
C ASP A 421 -5.69 4.65 -10.90
N GLU A 422 -6.18 5.17 -9.79
CA GLU A 422 -5.40 5.32 -8.56
C GLU A 422 -5.58 4.09 -7.64
N PRO A 423 -4.49 3.39 -7.26
CA PRO A 423 -4.55 2.26 -6.34
C PRO A 423 -5.01 2.68 -4.95
N ARG A 424 -5.65 1.77 -4.21
CA ARG A 424 -6.15 2.01 -2.85
C ARG A 424 -5.29 1.25 -1.85
N PHE A 425 -4.53 1.96 -1.03
CA PHE A 425 -3.66 1.37 -0.03
C PHE A 425 -4.20 1.60 1.38
N GLU A 426 -4.63 0.51 2.01
CA GLU A 426 -5.03 0.53 3.42
C GLU A 426 -3.90 -0.04 4.29
N ARG A 427 -4.14 -0.13 5.61
CA ARG A 427 -3.13 -0.64 6.56
C ARG A 427 -2.61 -2.05 6.22
N ASP A 428 -3.43 -2.87 5.57
CA ASP A 428 -3.15 -4.28 5.30
C ASP A 428 -2.54 -4.52 3.90
N GLY A 429 -2.45 -3.49 3.05
CA GLY A 429 -1.81 -3.57 1.72
C GLY A 429 -2.65 -2.93 0.62
N LEU A 430 -2.40 -3.36 -0.62
CA LEU A 430 -3.19 -2.96 -1.79
C LEU A 430 -4.57 -3.60 -1.70
N LEU A 431 -5.62 -2.79 -1.56
CA LEU A 431 -7.00 -3.23 -1.59
C LEU A 431 -7.39 -3.62 -3.02
N ILE A 432 -7.88 -4.84 -3.19
CA ILE A 432 -8.38 -5.39 -4.45
C ILE A 432 -9.82 -5.85 -4.29
N GLU A 433 -10.69 -5.27 -5.10
CA GLU A 433 -12.10 -5.63 -5.08
C GLU A 433 -12.68 -5.63 -6.50
N GLY A 434 -13.69 -6.48 -6.71
CA GLY A 434 -14.42 -6.53 -7.98
C GLY A 434 -15.44 -5.41 -8.10
N GLN A 435 -16.05 -5.32 -9.28
CA GLN A 435 -17.16 -4.41 -9.52
C GLN A 435 -18.30 -4.66 -8.52
N ARG A 436 -18.78 -3.57 -7.92
CA ARG A 436 -19.91 -3.57 -7.00
C ARG A 436 -20.77 -2.33 -7.20
N THR A 437 -22.05 -2.47 -6.89
CA THR A 437 -23.03 -1.39 -6.97
C THR A 437 -23.68 -1.23 -5.62
N ASN A 438 -23.70 0.01 -5.11
CA ASN A 438 -24.52 0.35 -3.95
C ASN A 438 -25.91 0.79 -4.43
N TYR A 439 -26.92 0.00 -4.07
CA TYR A 439 -28.32 0.22 -4.37
C TYR A 439 -29.01 1.13 -3.36
N MET A 440 -28.40 1.36 -2.19
CA MET A 440 -28.85 2.42 -1.28
C MET A 440 -28.62 3.76 -1.98
N LEU A 441 -29.61 4.65 -1.93
CA LEU A 441 -29.55 5.96 -2.57
C LEU A 441 -29.20 7.05 -1.57
N ASN A 442 -28.62 8.13 -2.07
CA ASN A 442 -28.25 9.32 -1.30
C ASN A 442 -27.41 8.97 -0.08
N SER A 443 -26.41 8.11 -0.26
CA SER A 443 -25.63 7.49 0.84
C SER A 443 -24.95 8.48 1.80
N GLU A 444 -24.82 9.76 1.42
CA GLU A 444 -24.27 10.83 2.26
C GLU A 444 -25.34 11.78 2.83
N ASN A 445 -26.63 11.52 2.61
CA ASN A 445 -27.73 12.32 3.13
C ASN A 445 -28.66 11.46 4.00
N PRO A 446 -28.41 11.36 5.32
CA PRO A 446 -29.15 10.48 6.23
C PRO A 446 -30.67 10.65 6.21
N ALA A 447 -31.16 11.87 6.03
CA ALA A 447 -32.59 12.15 5.96
C ALA A 447 -33.26 11.53 4.71
N SER A 448 -32.48 11.18 3.69
CA SER A 448 -32.93 10.66 2.40
C SER A 448 -32.70 9.17 2.20
N TRP A 449 -32.34 8.42 3.26
CA TRP A 449 -32.06 6.98 3.17
C TRP A 449 -33.32 6.10 3.12
N GLY A 450 -34.52 6.65 2.87
CA GLY A 450 -35.75 5.86 2.85
C GLY A 450 -36.23 5.45 4.25
N ARG A 451 -36.07 6.34 5.24
CA ARG A 451 -36.61 6.19 6.60
C ARG A 451 -38.14 6.21 6.60
N SER A 452 -38.74 5.63 7.63
CA SER A 452 -40.18 5.81 7.89
C SER A 452 -40.49 7.26 8.31
N SER A 453 -41.71 7.73 8.04
CA SER A 453 -42.14 9.10 8.37
C SER A 453 -42.08 9.40 9.88
N ASN A 454 -42.27 8.38 10.71
CA ASN A 454 -42.21 8.44 12.17
C ASN A 454 -40.81 8.20 12.79
N MET A 455 -39.78 8.15 11.96
CA MET A 455 -38.37 8.08 12.37
C MET A 455 -37.72 9.42 12.10
N ASP A 456 -37.47 10.24 13.12
CA ASP A 456 -36.88 11.58 12.95
C ASP A 456 -35.36 11.51 12.82
N VAL A 457 -34.78 12.50 12.13
CA VAL A 457 -33.32 12.66 11.98
C VAL A 457 -32.91 14.06 12.42
N PRO A 458 -32.93 14.36 13.73
CA PRO A 458 -32.67 15.70 14.25
C PRO A 458 -31.20 16.13 14.14
N GLU A 459 -30.29 15.18 13.94
CA GLU A 459 -28.85 15.43 13.87
C GLU A 459 -28.23 14.65 12.72
N THR A 460 -27.38 15.33 11.95
CA THR A 460 -26.45 14.73 11.00
C THR A 460 -25.05 15.29 11.24
N GLY A 461 -24.03 14.50 10.94
CA GLY A 461 -22.64 14.90 11.14
C GLY A 461 -21.68 13.99 10.40
N THR A 462 -20.38 14.20 10.63
CA THR A 462 -19.30 13.38 10.06
C THR A 462 -18.47 12.79 11.20
N ASP A 463 -18.20 11.48 11.15
CA ASP A 463 -17.39 10.82 12.17
C ASP A 463 -15.88 11.09 12.01
N SER A 464 -15.06 10.59 12.95
CA SER A 464 -13.60 10.75 12.91
C SER A 464 -12.92 10.11 11.70
N PHE A 465 -13.59 9.18 11.02
CA PHE A 465 -13.12 8.58 9.79
C PHE A 465 -13.58 9.37 8.55
N GLY A 466 -14.41 10.40 8.68
CA GLY A 466 -14.93 11.15 7.53
C GLY A 466 -16.24 10.60 6.96
N PHE A 467 -16.92 9.66 7.61
CA PHE A 467 -18.23 9.17 7.15
C PHE A 467 -19.38 10.01 7.67
N THR A 468 -20.33 10.32 6.80
CA THR A 468 -21.58 10.95 7.20
C THR A 468 -22.47 9.98 8.00
N TYR A 469 -23.00 10.48 9.12
CA TYR A 469 -23.95 9.78 9.97
C TYR A 469 -25.22 10.62 10.22
N GLY A 470 -26.31 9.93 10.56
CA GLY A 470 -27.52 10.56 11.11
C GLY A 470 -27.93 9.91 12.42
N LYS A 471 -28.49 10.69 13.34
CA LYS A 471 -29.15 10.20 14.55
C LYS A 471 -30.61 9.89 14.24
N PHE A 472 -30.99 8.63 14.22
CA PHE A 472 -32.37 8.21 13.94
C PHE A 472 -33.11 8.03 15.26
N VAL A 473 -34.13 8.85 15.50
CA VAL A 473 -34.88 8.91 16.76
C VAL A 473 -36.33 8.50 16.51
N CYS A 474 -36.85 7.57 17.31
CA CYS A 474 -38.27 7.22 17.24
C CYS A 474 -39.12 8.38 17.80
N ASN A 475 -40.10 8.85 17.04
CA ASN A 475 -41.00 9.89 17.53
C ASN A 475 -42.07 9.34 18.49
N ASP A 476 -42.79 10.24 19.16
CA ASP A 476 -43.75 9.86 20.21
C ASP A 476 -44.89 8.95 19.72
N SER A 477 -45.19 8.93 18.41
CA SER A 477 -46.22 8.04 17.85
C SER A 477 -45.84 6.55 17.87
N LEU A 478 -44.56 6.24 18.10
CA LEU A 478 -44.04 4.88 18.18
C LEU A 478 -44.00 4.34 19.61
N ILE A 479 -44.20 5.17 20.63
CA ILE A 479 -44.11 4.75 22.03
C ILE A 479 -45.10 3.62 22.30
N GLY A 480 -44.62 2.56 22.96
CA GLY A 480 -45.40 1.36 23.27
C GLY A 480 -45.55 0.37 22.12
N GLN A 481 -45.06 0.69 20.91
CA GLN A 481 -45.05 -0.26 19.81
C GLN A 481 -43.88 -1.23 19.88
N THR A 482 -44.12 -2.47 19.44
CA THR A 482 -43.13 -3.56 19.43
C THR A 482 -42.50 -3.79 18.05
N SER A 483 -42.95 -3.06 17.02
CA SER A 483 -42.55 -3.25 15.63
C SER A 483 -41.22 -2.58 15.30
N ALA A 484 -40.50 -3.15 14.33
CA ALA A 484 -39.29 -2.55 13.76
C ALA A 484 -39.63 -1.47 12.73
N ILE A 485 -38.81 -0.41 12.65
CA ILE A 485 -39.08 0.81 11.88
C ILE A 485 -37.87 1.15 10.99
N ASN A 486 -38.11 1.52 9.73
CA ASN A 486 -37.05 1.83 8.76
C ASN A 486 -36.26 3.07 9.16
N MET A 487 -34.93 2.89 9.24
CA MET A 487 -33.96 4.00 9.27
C MET A 487 -33.37 4.21 7.87
N ALA A 488 -33.06 3.10 7.17
CA ALA A 488 -32.64 3.13 5.78
C ALA A 488 -33.30 1.98 5.00
N SER A 489 -33.73 2.22 3.77
CA SER A 489 -34.33 1.18 2.92
C SER A 489 -34.12 1.45 1.44
N ILE A 490 -34.00 0.37 0.66
CA ILE A 490 -34.19 0.46 -0.79
C ILE A 490 -35.68 0.38 -1.11
N ALA A 491 -36.15 1.19 -2.05
CA ALA A 491 -37.52 1.11 -2.53
C ALA A 491 -37.76 -0.26 -3.21
N ALA A 492 -38.95 -0.84 -3.05
CA ALA A 492 -39.28 -2.15 -3.62
C ALA A 492 -39.05 -2.23 -5.14
N THR A 493 -39.35 -1.15 -5.87
CA THR A 493 -39.11 -1.06 -7.33
C THR A 493 -37.63 -1.02 -7.71
N LYS A 494 -36.74 -0.83 -6.73
CA LYS A 494 -35.28 -0.79 -6.84
C LYS A 494 -34.61 -1.98 -6.16
N SER A 495 -35.37 -3.00 -5.75
CA SER A 495 -34.84 -4.26 -5.24
C SER A 495 -33.77 -4.83 -6.18
N VAL A 496 -32.73 -5.40 -5.59
CA VAL A 496 -31.54 -5.89 -6.27
C VAL A 496 -31.92 -7.07 -7.16
N ASP A 497 -31.61 -6.98 -8.45
CA ASP A 497 -31.82 -8.07 -9.40
C ASP A 497 -30.77 -9.17 -9.20
N VAL A 498 -31.25 -10.36 -8.84
CA VAL A 498 -30.46 -11.58 -8.60
C VAL A 498 -30.81 -12.69 -9.59
N SER A 499 -31.42 -12.35 -10.72
CA SER A 499 -31.77 -13.33 -11.77
C SER A 499 -30.54 -13.95 -12.44
N GLY A 500 -29.41 -13.24 -12.49
CA GLY A 500 -28.13 -13.73 -13.03
C GLY A 500 -27.40 -14.74 -12.13
N ASP A 501 -26.13 -14.99 -12.43
CA ASP A 501 -25.30 -15.99 -11.73
C ASP A 501 -25.07 -15.67 -10.24
N ASN A 502 -25.03 -14.38 -9.88
CA ASN A 502 -24.88 -13.96 -8.49
C ASN A 502 -26.24 -13.98 -7.78
N LYS A 503 -26.37 -14.84 -6.79
CA LYS A 503 -27.60 -15.06 -6.01
C LYS A 503 -27.54 -14.40 -4.63
N TYR A 504 -26.61 -13.49 -4.37
CA TYR A 504 -26.43 -12.95 -3.03
C TYR A 504 -26.71 -11.45 -2.98
N VAL A 505 -27.36 -11.03 -1.88
CA VAL A 505 -27.49 -9.62 -1.53
C VAL A 505 -26.91 -9.40 -0.14
N THR A 506 -25.91 -8.53 -0.07
CA THR A 506 -25.30 -8.09 1.19
C THR A 506 -25.79 -6.70 1.53
N THR A 507 -26.18 -6.49 2.78
CA THR A 507 -26.47 -5.18 3.35
C THR A 507 -25.55 -4.93 4.52
N SER A 508 -24.97 -3.73 4.57
CA SER A 508 -24.05 -3.34 5.61
C SER A 508 -24.30 -1.91 6.08
N CYS A 509 -23.91 -1.64 7.31
CA CYS A 509 -23.92 -0.30 7.89
C CYS A 509 -22.99 -0.22 9.10
N ARG A 510 -22.73 1.00 9.54
CA ARG A 510 -22.12 1.30 10.84
C ARG A 510 -23.18 1.91 11.73
N PHE A 511 -23.23 1.50 12.98
CA PHE A 511 -24.17 2.04 13.94
C PHE A 511 -23.53 2.26 15.31
N LYS A 512 -24.14 3.15 16.11
CA LYS A 512 -23.71 3.45 17.48
C LYS A 512 -24.91 3.89 18.32
N THR A 513 -24.99 3.39 19.54
CA THR A 513 -25.96 3.82 20.56
C THR A 513 -25.53 3.28 21.92
N GLU A 514 -25.81 4.03 22.98
CA GLU A 514 -25.66 3.61 24.38
C GLU A 514 -26.91 2.90 24.92
N LEU A 515 -28.00 2.93 24.17
CA LEU A 515 -29.25 2.28 24.55
C LEU A 515 -29.20 0.78 24.25
N GLN A 516 -29.93 -0.01 25.02
CA GLN A 516 -30.16 -1.43 24.70
C GLN A 516 -31.37 -1.56 23.80
N VAL A 517 -31.11 -1.52 22.49
CA VAL A 517 -32.11 -1.68 21.43
C VAL A 517 -31.58 -2.72 20.45
N ARG A 518 -32.26 -2.93 19.32
CA ARG A 518 -31.78 -3.86 18.28
C ARG A 518 -31.69 -3.17 16.93
N LEU A 519 -30.59 -3.39 16.22
CA LEU A 519 -30.50 -3.14 14.80
C LEU A 519 -31.07 -4.36 14.07
N ARG A 520 -31.95 -4.16 13.08
CA ARG A 520 -32.48 -5.24 12.25
C ARG A 520 -32.13 -4.99 10.79
N ILE A 521 -31.48 -5.96 10.15
CA ILE A 521 -31.32 -5.98 8.69
C ILE A 521 -32.33 -6.99 8.14
N ARG A 522 -33.31 -6.49 7.39
CA ARG A 522 -34.41 -7.28 6.83
C ARG A 522 -34.24 -7.47 5.33
N PHE A 523 -34.66 -8.63 4.84
CA PHE A 523 -34.74 -8.96 3.42
C PHE A 523 -36.16 -9.36 3.01
N ASP A 524 -36.54 -8.94 1.81
CA ASP A 524 -37.81 -9.26 1.18
C ASP A 524 -37.60 -9.62 -0.29
N LYS A 525 -38.52 -10.38 -0.89
CA LYS A 525 -38.59 -10.52 -2.34
C LYS A 525 -39.59 -9.53 -2.90
N TYR A 526 -39.31 -9.02 -4.09
CA TYR A 526 -40.24 -8.19 -4.85
C TYR A 526 -40.61 -8.88 -6.16
N ASP A 527 -41.89 -9.13 -6.38
CA ASP A 527 -42.41 -9.83 -7.57
C ASP A 527 -42.79 -8.90 -8.74
N GLY A 528 -42.57 -7.59 -8.58
CA GLY A 528 -43.03 -6.56 -9.52
C GLY A 528 -44.31 -5.84 -9.08
N SER A 529 -44.98 -6.32 -8.04
CA SER A 529 -46.19 -5.71 -7.48
C SER A 529 -46.10 -5.49 -5.97
N ALA A 530 -45.63 -6.48 -5.21
CA ALA A 530 -45.60 -6.46 -3.77
C ALA A 530 -44.29 -7.04 -3.21
N THR A 531 -43.97 -6.63 -1.99
CA THR A 531 -42.84 -7.19 -1.22
C THR A 531 -43.32 -8.31 -0.32
N THR A 532 -42.66 -9.45 -0.33
CA THR A 532 -42.90 -10.56 0.63
C THR A 532 -41.69 -10.72 1.54
N PHE A 533 -41.90 -10.70 2.85
CA PHE A 533 -40.83 -10.91 3.83
C PHE A 533 -40.18 -12.29 3.65
N LEU A 534 -38.84 -12.33 3.65
CA LEU A 534 -38.07 -13.56 3.56
C LEU A 534 -37.46 -13.91 4.92
N GLY A 535 -36.71 -12.98 5.49
CA GLY A 535 -35.99 -13.17 6.75
C GLY A 535 -35.23 -11.92 7.17
N ASP A 536 -34.60 -11.98 8.32
CA ASP A 536 -33.83 -10.88 8.89
C ASP A 536 -32.70 -11.36 9.81
N ALA A 537 -31.83 -10.42 10.16
CA ALA A 537 -30.85 -10.53 11.23
C ALA A 537 -31.07 -9.39 12.22
N TYR A 538 -31.39 -9.73 13.47
CA TYR A 538 -31.40 -8.82 14.61
C TYR A 538 -30.04 -8.84 15.29
N ILE A 539 -29.57 -7.67 15.69
CA ILE A 539 -28.32 -7.47 16.42
C ILE A 539 -28.67 -6.68 17.67
N ASP A 540 -28.46 -7.25 18.86
CA ASP A 540 -28.54 -6.50 20.12
C ASP A 540 -27.39 -5.49 20.20
N THR A 541 -27.71 -4.22 20.44
CA THR A 541 -26.72 -3.14 20.38
C THR A 541 -25.72 -3.16 21.53
N GLN A 542 -25.99 -3.90 22.60
CA GLN A 542 -25.11 -4.03 23.76
C GLN A 542 -24.36 -5.36 23.77
N THR A 543 -25.06 -6.48 23.61
CA THR A 543 -24.43 -7.82 23.67
C THR A 543 -23.77 -8.22 22.34
N LEU A 544 -24.15 -7.55 21.24
CA LEU A 544 -23.76 -7.90 19.87
C LEU A 544 -24.21 -9.29 19.44
N GLU A 545 -25.14 -9.91 20.18
CA GLU A 545 -25.74 -11.18 19.82
C GLU A 545 -26.58 -11.03 18.56
N ILE A 546 -26.42 -11.97 17.63
CA ILE A 546 -27.12 -12.01 16.36
C ILE A 546 -28.21 -13.07 16.41
N ASN A 547 -29.45 -12.69 16.11
CA ASN A 547 -30.58 -13.60 15.99
C ASN A 547 -31.20 -13.49 14.58
N MET A 548 -31.21 -14.59 13.83
CA MET A 548 -31.78 -14.63 12.48
C MET A 548 -33.17 -15.25 12.49
N THR A 549 -34.14 -14.60 11.85
CA THR A 549 -35.55 -15.07 11.83
C THR A 549 -36.14 -15.09 10.43
N GLY A 550 -37.37 -15.62 10.31
CA GLY A 550 -38.09 -15.78 9.05
C GLY A 550 -37.79 -17.07 8.30
N GLY A 551 -38.51 -17.31 7.20
CA GLY A 551 -38.38 -18.54 6.41
C GLY A 551 -37.04 -18.67 5.68
N ALA A 552 -36.30 -17.57 5.53
CA ALA A 552 -34.97 -17.53 4.93
C ALA A 552 -33.81 -17.59 5.93
N SER A 553 -34.07 -17.72 7.23
CA SER A 553 -33.02 -17.62 8.27
C SER A 553 -31.85 -18.58 8.05
N GLY A 554 -32.09 -19.81 7.60
CA GLY A 554 -31.06 -20.81 7.32
C GLY A 554 -30.14 -20.50 6.13
N ARG A 555 -30.42 -19.44 5.38
CA ARG A 555 -29.64 -18.96 4.22
C ARG A 555 -29.32 -17.47 4.32
N ILE A 556 -29.46 -16.92 5.53
CA ILE A 556 -28.91 -15.62 5.92
C ILE A 556 -27.64 -15.88 6.71
N THR A 557 -26.63 -15.06 6.48
CA THR A 557 -25.46 -14.95 7.36
C THR A 557 -25.33 -13.51 7.80
N ALA A 558 -24.86 -13.28 9.02
CA ALA A 558 -24.62 -11.94 9.51
C ALA A 558 -23.39 -11.90 10.40
N ARG A 559 -22.72 -10.74 10.43
CA ARG A 559 -21.54 -10.50 11.24
C ARG A 559 -21.57 -9.10 11.80
N VAL A 560 -21.00 -8.95 12.99
CA VAL A 560 -20.82 -7.68 13.65
C VAL A 560 -19.40 -7.56 14.16
N ARG A 561 -18.85 -6.34 14.07
CA ARG A 561 -17.52 -6.03 14.55
C ARG A 561 -17.52 -4.64 15.15
N LYS A 562 -17.21 -4.57 16.44
CA LYS A 562 -17.02 -3.30 17.14
C LYS A 562 -15.63 -2.76 16.87
N ASP A 563 -15.54 -1.47 16.57
CA ASP A 563 -14.30 -0.72 16.62
C ASP A 563 -14.16 -0.12 18.03
N GLU A 564 -13.26 -0.69 18.83
CA GLU A 564 -13.03 -0.24 20.21
C GLU A 564 -12.47 1.19 20.29
N THR A 565 -11.89 1.72 19.22
CA THR A 565 -11.32 3.08 19.20
C THR A 565 -12.43 4.12 19.11
N THR A 566 -13.43 3.88 18.26
CA THR A 566 -14.47 4.88 17.96
C THR A 566 -15.83 4.55 18.56
N GLY A 567 -16.00 3.31 19.02
CA GLY A 567 -17.27 2.79 19.53
C GLY A 567 -18.32 2.54 18.45
N TRP A 568 -17.99 2.73 17.17
CA TRP A 568 -18.86 2.35 16.07
C TRP A 568 -18.85 0.83 15.88
N ILE A 569 -20.03 0.27 15.62
CA ILE A 569 -20.20 -1.15 15.33
C ILE A 569 -20.51 -1.29 13.85
N PHE A 570 -19.70 -2.06 13.14
CA PHE A 570 -19.98 -2.45 11.76
C PHE A 570 -20.84 -3.71 11.76
N ALA A 571 -21.96 -3.67 11.03
CA ALA A 571 -22.83 -4.81 10.79
C ALA A 571 -22.91 -5.13 9.31
N GLU A 572 -22.92 -6.42 8.98
CA GLU A 572 -23.27 -6.94 7.67
C GLU A 572 -24.25 -8.10 7.81
N ALA A 573 -25.18 -8.22 6.86
CA ALA A 573 -25.98 -9.42 6.66
C ALA A 573 -26.09 -9.72 5.16
N THR A 574 -26.04 -11.00 4.81
CA THR A 574 -26.11 -11.49 3.44
C THR A 574 -27.19 -12.56 3.34
N ILE A 575 -28.09 -12.43 2.37
CA ILE A 575 -29.06 -13.47 2.01
C ILE A 575 -28.68 -14.13 0.69
N GLN A 576 -28.79 -15.46 0.62
CA GLN A 576 -28.74 -16.21 -0.65
C GLN A 576 -30.15 -16.39 -1.20
N ALA A 577 -30.43 -15.85 -2.37
CA ALA A 577 -31.66 -16.03 -3.11
C ALA A 577 -31.78 -17.45 -3.68
N ILE A 578 -33.01 -17.94 -3.77
CA ILE A 578 -33.36 -19.23 -4.39
C ILE A 578 -34.21 -19.02 -5.66
N ASP A 579 -34.52 -20.11 -6.36
CA ASP A 579 -35.37 -20.06 -7.55
C ASP A 579 -36.73 -19.40 -7.23
N GLY A 580 -37.14 -18.47 -8.10
CA GLY A 580 -38.34 -17.66 -7.92
C GLY A 580 -38.14 -16.37 -7.11
N GLU A 581 -37.00 -16.18 -6.45
CA GLU A 581 -36.63 -14.91 -5.81
C GLU A 581 -35.77 -14.06 -6.76
N LEU A 582 -36.39 -13.39 -7.74
CA LEU A 582 -35.64 -12.67 -8.79
C LEU A 582 -35.13 -11.28 -8.36
N LYS A 583 -35.82 -10.64 -7.41
CA LYS A 583 -35.45 -9.32 -6.88
C LYS A 583 -35.52 -9.33 -5.37
N ILE A 584 -34.46 -8.90 -4.72
CA ILE A 584 -34.34 -8.87 -3.26
C ILE A 584 -34.28 -7.43 -2.76
N GLY A 585 -35.25 -7.05 -1.92
CA GLY A 585 -35.27 -5.83 -1.14
C GLY A 585 -34.42 -5.95 0.12
N SER A 586 -33.95 -4.81 0.64
CA SER A 586 -33.32 -4.77 1.96
C SER A 586 -33.60 -3.47 2.73
N GLN A 587 -33.68 -3.61 4.04
CA GLN A 587 -34.07 -2.57 4.97
C GLN A 587 -33.21 -2.66 6.24
N ILE A 588 -32.66 -1.52 6.66
CA ILE A 588 -31.99 -1.33 7.96
C ILE A 588 -32.97 -0.64 8.88
N GLN A 589 -33.31 -1.30 9.97
CA GLN A 589 -34.39 -0.91 10.86
C GLN A 589 -33.92 -0.80 12.30
N TYR A 590 -34.50 0.15 13.02
CA TYR A 590 -34.53 0.13 14.48
C TYR A 590 -35.55 -0.92 14.92
N SER A 591 -35.29 -1.59 16.05
CA SER A 591 -36.26 -2.42 16.76
C SER A 591 -36.06 -2.27 18.27
N PRO A 592 -37.13 -2.26 19.08
CA PRO A 592 -36.99 -2.24 20.54
C PRO A 592 -36.27 -3.50 21.04
N LYS A 593 -35.76 -3.45 22.28
CA LYS A 593 -35.15 -4.61 22.93
C LYS A 593 -36.06 -5.84 22.86
N GLN A 594 -35.47 -7.03 22.87
CA GLN A 594 -36.24 -8.26 22.76
C GLN A 594 -37.28 -8.37 23.89
N GLY A 595 -38.55 -8.62 23.52
CA GLY A 595 -39.67 -8.66 24.46
C GLY A 595 -40.09 -7.30 25.02
N GLY A 596 -39.47 -6.20 24.59
CA GLY A 596 -39.81 -4.83 24.97
C GLY A 596 -40.63 -4.09 23.93
N ALA A 597 -40.88 -2.81 24.22
CA ALA A 597 -41.54 -1.86 23.34
C ALA A 597 -40.67 -0.60 23.19
N THR A 598 -40.93 0.17 22.13
CA THR A 598 -40.27 1.45 21.87
C THR A 598 -40.59 2.42 23.00
N VAL A 599 -39.57 3.11 23.51
CA VAL A 599 -39.70 4.14 24.53
C VAL A 599 -39.30 5.52 23.99
N SER A 600 -39.76 6.58 24.66
CA SER A 600 -39.40 7.94 24.26
C SER A 600 -37.88 8.13 24.34
N GLY A 601 -37.32 8.75 23.31
CA GLY A 601 -35.88 8.97 23.20
C GLY A 601 -35.08 7.78 22.71
N ASP A 602 -35.70 6.67 22.27
CA ASP A 602 -34.98 5.59 21.60
C ASP A 602 -34.33 6.06 20.30
N TYR A 603 -33.05 5.75 20.13
CA TYR A 603 -32.30 6.16 18.95
C TYR A 603 -31.12 5.25 18.58
N ILE A 604 -30.72 5.36 17.32
CA ILE A 604 -29.49 4.77 16.77
C ILE A 604 -28.80 5.80 15.88
N TYR A 605 -27.51 6.06 16.08
CA TYR A 605 -26.69 6.70 15.05
C TYR A 605 -26.40 5.68 13.97
N LEU A 606 -26.65 6.03 12.71
CA LEU A 606 -26.43 5.16 11.55
C LEU A 606 -25.52 5.88 10.54
N ALA A 607 -24.58 5.14 9.99
CA ALA A 607 -23.65 5.58 8.95
C ALA A 607 -23.46 4.47 7.90
N THR A 608 -22.97 4.87 6.72
CA THR A 608 -22.58 3.98 5.63
C THR A 608 -23.61 2.90 5.24
N PRO A 609 -24.92 3.19 5.12
CA PRO A 609 -25.86 2.18 4.66
C PRO A 609 -25.54 1.81 3.21
N GLN A 610 -25.34 0.52 2.97
CA GLN A 610 -24.95 0.00 1.67
C GLN A 610 -25.65 -1.32 1.41
N VAL A 611 -26.24 -1.46 0.22
CA VAL A 611 -26.88 -2.69 -0.25
C VAL A 611 -26.25 -3.08 -1.58
N GLU A 612 -25.74 -4.29 -1.69
CA GLU A 612 -24.91 -4.75 -2.81
C GLU A 612 -25.36 -6.10 -3.35
N ASN A 613 -25.24 -6.28 -4.67
CA ASN A 613 -25.34 -7.59 -5.31
C ASN A 613 -23.98 -8.32 -5.16
N GLY A 614 -23.87 -9.17 -4.14
CA GLY A 614 -22.62 -9.76 -3.69
C GLY A 614 -22.80 -10.64 -2.46
N ALA A 615 -21.89 -11.58 -2.26
CA ALA A 615 -21.87 -12.46 -1.09
C ALA A 615 -21.10 -11.87 0.11
N CYS A 616 -20.44 -10.73 -0.10
CA CYS A 616 -19.71 -10.01 0.92
C CYS A 616 -19.77 -8.50 0.68
N VAL A 617 -19.50 -7.74 1.73
CA VAL A 617 -19.36 -6.30 1.67
C VAL A 617 -18.12 -5.89 0.88
N SER A 618 -18.20 -4.73 0.21
CA SER A 618 -17.04 -4.02 -0.33
C SER A 618 -16.80 -2.68 0.35
N SER A 619 -15.69 -2.01 0.05
CA SER A 619 -15.49 -0.61 0.49
C SER A 619 -16.73 0.24 0.19
N PHE A 620 -17.03 1.20 1.06
CA PHE A 620 -18.20 2.05 0.89
C PHE A 620 -18.25 2.74 -0.49
N ILE A 621 -19.38 2.66 -1.17
CA ILE A 621 -19.61 3.28 -2.47
C ILE A 621 -20.59 4.42 -2.28
N ILE A 622 -20.10 5.64 -2.48
CA ILE A 622 -20.93 6.85 -2.43
C ILE A 622 -21.91 6.83 -3.60
N SER A 623 -23.20 6.90 -3.29
CA SER A 623 -24.32 7.00 -4.23
C SER A 623 -25.08 8.32 -4.06
N GLY A 624 -25.58 8.84 -5.17
CA GLY A 624 -26.49 9.98 -5.23
C GLY A 624 -27.95 9.54 -5.38
N THR A 625 -28.73 10.26 -6.18
CA THR A 625 -30.14 9.94 -6.46
C THR A 625 -30.33 8.68 -7.32
N THR A 626 -29.25 8.10 -7.83
CA THR A 626 -29.20 6.81 -8.53
C THR A 626 -28.16 5.89 -7.91
N ALA A 627 -28.35 4.58 -8.05
CA ALA A 627 -27.37 3.59 -7.62
C ALA A 627 -26.02 3.87 -8.30
N ALA A 628 -24.93 3.68 -7.55
CA ALA A 628 -23.58 3.97 -8.02
C ALA A 628 -22.77 2.68 -8.11
N THR A 629 -22.03 2.53 -9.22
CA THR A 629 -21.20 1.35 -9.49
C THR A 629 -19.73 1.72 -9.41
N ARG A 630 -18.99 1.04 -8.55
CA ARG A 630 -17.54 1.07 -8.51
C ARG A 630 -16.98 -0.02 -9.43
N ALA A 631 -16.07 0.35 -10.32
CA ALA A 631 -15.37 -0.58 -11.21
C ALA A 631 -14.39 -1.50 -10.46
N SER A 632 -14.01 -2.59 -11.11
CA SER A 632 -13.04 -3.57 -10.58
C SER A 632 -11.62 -3.04 -10.57
N ASP A 633 -10.83 -3.40 -9.56
CA ASP A 633 -9.39 -3.12 -9.51
C ASP A 633 -8.62 -4.15 -10.36
N MET A 634 -7.86 -3.68 -11.35
CA MET A 634 -7.10 -4.54 -12.26
C MET A 634 -5.60 -4.30 -12.12
N VAL A 635 -4.89 -5.30 -11.63
CA VAL A 635 -3.45 -5.26 -11.40
C VAL A 635 -2.75 -6.26 -12.30
N THR A 636 -1.77 -5.79 -13.08
CA THR A 636 -1.07 -6.64 -14.04
C THR A 636 0.42 -6.34 -14.15
N ILE A 637 1.19 -7.39 -14.45
CA ILE A 637 2.57 -7.33 -14.93
C ILE A 637 2.72 -8.33 -16.10
N PRO A 638 3.66 -8.15 -17.03
CA PRO A 638 3.88 -9.13 -18.10
C PRO A 638 4.40 -10.46 -17.53
N THR A 639 4.16 -11.59 -18.20
CA THR A 639 4.87 -12.84 -17.88
C THR A 639 6.31 -12.81 -18.38
N GLU A 640 6.55 -12.13 -19.50
CA GLU A 640 7.87 -11.90 -20.06
C GLU A 640 8.79 -11.24 -19.01
N ASN A 641 10.00 -11.78 -18.85
CA ASN A 641 11.01 -11.37 -17.88
C ASN A 641 10.60 -11.52 -16.40
N ASN A 642 9.45 -12.09 -16.08
CA ASN A 642 9.00 -12.33 -14.70
C ASN A 642 8.76 -13.82 -14.38
N ILE A 643 8.27 -14.60 -15.34
CA ILE A 643 8.04 -16.05 -15.19
C ILE A 643 8.41 -16.75 -16.49
N TYR A 644 9.32 -17.74 -16.40
CA TYR A 644 9.72 -18.56 -17.54
C TYR A 644 9.30 -20.03 -17.41
N ASN A 645 10.03 -20.82 -16.61
CA ASN A 645 9.82 -22.25 -16.42
C ASN A 645 9.95 -22.67 -14.95
N ARG A 646 9.62 -23.93 -14.66
CA ARG A 646 9.92 -24.52 -13.34
C ARG A 646 11.45 -24.68 -13.17
N PRO A 647 12.00 -24.56 -11.94
CA PRO A 647 11.28 -24.40 -10.67
C PRO A 647 10.74 -22.97 -10.44
N LEU A 648 9.62 -22.88 -9.73
CA LEU A 648 8.98 -21.60 -9.39
C LEU A 648 8.43 -21.63 -7.97
N THR A 649 8.78 -20.64 -7.17
CA THR A 649 8.28 -20.47 -5.80
C THR A 649 7.64 -19.09 -5.64
N CYS A 650 6.62 -18.98 -4.80
CA CYS A 650 5.95 -17.72 -4.48
C CYS A 650 5.64 -17.61 -2.99
N LEU A 651 5.71 -16.40 -2.48
CA LEU A 651 5.16 -15.98 -1.18
C LEU A 651 4.45 -14.64 -1.33
N VAL A 652 3.33 -14.47 -0.65
CA VAL A 652 2.52 -13.26 -0.65
C VAL A 652 1.74 -13.15 0.65
N GLU A 653 1.66 -11.94 1.19
CA GLU A 653 0.79 -11.64 2.33
C GLU A 653 -0.61 -11.35 1.81
N VAL A 654 -1.61 -12.02 2.37
CA VAL A 654 -3.00 -11.90 1.96
C VAL A 654 -3.88 -11.62 3.16
N ASN A 655 -4.77 -10.64 3.02
CA ASN A 655 -5.83 -10.35 3.99
C ASN A 655 -7.19 -10.44 3.30
N ARG A 656 -8.10 -11.31 3.73
CA ARG A 656 -9.47 -11.38 3.19
C ARG A 656 -10.44 -10.52 4.01
N ASN A 657 -11.33 -9.79 3.33
CA ASN A 657 -12.35 -8.96 4.00
C ASN A 657 -13.67 -9.69 4.24
N TRP A 658 -13.85 -10.85 3.61
CA TRP A 658 -14.99 -11.74 3.73
C TRP A 658 -14.70 -12.88 4.72
N GLY A 659 -15.74 -13.41 5.38
CA GLY A 659 -15.63 -14.56 6.29
C GLY A 659 -15.82 -15.89 5.56
N ASP A 660 -16.87 -16.64 5.90
CA ASP A 660 -17.05 -18.02 5.42
C ASP A 660 -17.61 -18.10 3.99
N ILE A 661 -18.43 -17.15 3.57
CA ILE A 661 -18.96 -17.12 2.20
C ILE A 661 -17.96 -16.39 1.30
N PRO A 662 -17.36 -17.06 0.30
CA PRO A 662 -16.46 -16.41 -0.65
C PRO A 662 -17.21 -15.42 -1.55
N PRO A 663 -16.55 -14.33 -1.99
CA PRO A 663 -17.17 -13.28 -2.81
C PRO A 663 -17.57 -13.74 -4.21
N ASN A 664 -17.05 -14.88 -4.67
CA ASN A 664 -17.27 -15.50 -5.96
C ASN A 664 -16.66 -16.92 -5.94
N VAL A 665 -16.77 -17.65 -7.06
CA VAL A 665 -16.38 -19.06 -7.21
C VAL A 665 -14.87 -19.35 -7.19
N ALA A 666 -13.99 -18.34 -7.25
CA ALA A 666 -12.55 -18.56 -7.14
C ALA A 666 -11.76 -17.24 -6.94
N PRO A 667 -11.79 -16.63 -5.75
CA PRO A 667 -11.13 -15.34 -5.48
C PRO A 667 -9.63 -15.44 -5.75
N ARG A 668 -9.13 -14.70 -6.75
CA ARG A 668 -7.74 -14.81 -7.23
C ARG A 668 -6.78 -14.05 -6.33
N ILE A 669 -5.62 -14.66 -6.09
CA ILE A 669 -4.42 -13.96 -5.63
C ILE A 669 -3.55 -13.65 -6.84
N PHE A 670 -3.26 -14.65 -7.68
CA PHE A 670 -2.72 -14.41 -9.02
C PHE A 670 -3.16 -15.50 -10.01
N ASP A 671 -3.31 -15.12 -11.27
CA ASP A 671 -3.48 -16.03 -12.41
C ASP A 671 -2.89 -15.42 -13.70
N PHE A 672 -2.95 -16.14 -14.81
CA PHE A 672 -2.49 -15.64 -16.11
C PHE A 672 -3.67 -15.26 -17.02
N SER A 673 -3.50 -14.24 -17.86
CA SER A 673 -4.47 -13.88 -18.90
C SER A 673 -4.40 -14.81 -20.13
N GLY A 674 -5.49 -14.93 -20.88
CA GLY A 674 -5.56 -15.66 -22.16
C GLY A 674 -6.31 -17.01 -22.12
N VAL A 675 -6.68 -17.51 -23.30
CA VAL A 675 -7.43 -18.77 -23.52
C VAL A 675 -6.44 -19.87 -23.95
N PRO A 676 -6.63 -21.15 -23.56
CA PRO A 676 -5.79 -22.28 -23.94
C PRO A 676 -5.31 -22.31 -25.41
N PRO A 677 -4.11 -22.86 -25.68
CA PRO A 677 -3.36 -23.77 -24.82
C PRO A 677 -2.20 -23.08 -24.09
N ILE A 678 -2.46 -21.97 -23.38
CA ILE A 678 -1.47 -21.39 -22.47
C ILE A 678 -1.33 -22.31 -21.24
N GLU A 679 -0.11 -22.78 -20.98
CA GLU A 679 0.24 -23.39 -19.70
C GLU A 679 0.10 -22.34 -18.60
N SER A 680 -0.90 -22.50 -17.72
CA SER A 680 -1.28 -21.48 -16.75
C SER A 680 -1.18 -21.94 -15.31
N ILE A 681 -0.90 -20.99 -14.44
CA ILE A 681 -1.01 -21.14 -12.99
C ILE A 681 -2.20 -20.33 -12.51
N THR A 682 -2.91 -20.89 -11.55
CA THR A 682 -3.99 -20.23 -10.81
C THR A 682 -3.71 -20.42 -9.34
N TYR A 683 -3.64 -19.33 -8.60
CA TYR A 683 -3.51 -19.31 -7.16
C TYR A 683 -4.61 -18.46 -6.54
N ALA A 684 -5.42 -19.08 -5.68
CA ALA A 684 -6.71 -18.55 -5.29
C ALA A 684 -7.21 -19.17 -3.99
N PHE A 685 -8.33 -18.65 -3.49
CA PHE A 685 -9.08 -19.26 -2.39
C PHE A 685 -10.06 -20.32 -2.88
N ASN A 686 -10.13 -21.44 -2.16
CA ASN A 686 -11.09 -22.50 -2.42
C ASN A 686 -12.47 -22.09 -1.90
N THR A 687 -13.47 -22.40 -2.71
CA THR A 687 -14.88 -22.04 -2.51
C THR A 687 -15.77 -23.27 -2.43
N THR A 688 -15.19 -24.44 -2.16
CA THR A 688 -15.95 -25.62 -1.75
C THR A 688 -16.23 -25.48 -0.27
N GLU A 689 -17.45 -25.74 0.17
CA GLU A 689 -17.90 -25.52 1.57
C GLU A 689 -16.95 -26.14 2.60
N LYS A 690 -16.50 -27.38 2.37
CA LYS A 690 -15.51 -28.07 3.22
C LYS A 690 -14.15 -27.35 3.34
N TYR A 691 -13.81 -26.51 2.37
CA TYR A 691 -12.50 -25.89 2.19
C TYR A 691 -12.56 -24.36 2.10
N TYR A 692 -13.64 -23.73 2.59
CA TYR A 692 -13.76 -22.28 2.57
C TYR A 692 -12.57 -21.61 3.26
N GLY A 693 -11.99 -20.61 2.59
CA GLY A 693 -10.83 -19.88 3.08
C GLY A 693 -9.48 -20.61 2.92
N GLN A 694 -9.46 -21.86 2.44
CA GLN A 694 -8.20 -22.52 2.10
C GLN A 694 -7.59 -21.92 0.84
N LEU A 695 -6.27 -21.84 0.79
CA LEU A 695 -5.56 -21.49 -0.43
C LEU A 695 -5.42 -22.70 -1.33
N TYR A 696 -5.34 -22.46 -2.64
CA TYR A 696 -5.07 -23.52 -3.58
C TYR A 696 -4.25 -23.08 -4.76
N MET A 697 -3.57 -24.06 -5.35
CA MET A 697 -2.89 -23.93 -6.62
C MET A 697 -3.42 -24.93 -7.65
N GLN A 698 -3.88 -24.40 -8.77
CA GLN A 698 -4.16 -25.17 -9.98
C GLN A 698 -3.11 -24.87 -11.05
N THR A 699 -2.67 -25.91 -11.73
CA THR A 699 -1.77 -25.81 -12.89
C THR A 699 -2.44 -26.50 -14.08
N TYR A 700 -2.32 -25.91 -15.26
CA TYR A 700 -2.95 -26.40 -16.48
C TYR A 700 -1.93 -26.58 -17.61
N LYS A 701 -2.06 -27.66 -18.39
CA LYS A 701 -1.35 -27.90 -19.64
C LYS A 701 -2.20 -28.75 -20.58
N ALA A 702 -2.40 -28.34 -21.84
CA ALA A 702 -3.01 -29.16 -22.90
C ALA A 702 -4.23 -30.04 -22.46
N SER A 703 -5.18 -29.43 -21.74
CA SER A 703 -6.41 -30.07 -21.19
C SER A 703 -6.23 -30.94 -19.94
N THR A 704 -5.03 -31.11 -19.41
CA THR A 704 -4.80 -31.68 -18.08
C THR A 704 -4.77 -30.56 -17.04
N SER A 705 -5.46 -30.77 -15.92
CA SER A 705 -5.41 -29.86 -14.77
C SER A 705 -5.19 -30.65 -13.50
N SER A 706 -4.26 -30.20 -12.68
CA SER A 706 -4.07 -30.74 -11.33
C SER A 706 -4.23 -29.61 -10.31
N TYR A 707 -4.78 -29.94 -9.15
CA TYR A 707 -5.15 -29.00 -8.10
C TYR A 707 -4.61 -29.48 -6.75
N VAL A 708 -4.09 -28.58 -5.92
CA VAL A 708 -3.69 -28.86 -4.53
C VAL A 708 -4.20 -27.76 -3.59
N SER A 709 -4.93 -28.12 -2.52
CA SER A 709 -5.36 -27.22 -1.44
C SER A 709 -4.32 -27.18 -0.33
N SER A 710 -4.16 -26.04 0.35
CA SER A 710 -3.43 -25.90 1.61
C SER A 710 -3.99 -26.81 2.71
N LEU A 711 -3.13 -27.28 3.63
CA LEU A 711 -3.55 -28.04 4.83
C LEU A 711 -4.24 -27.17 5.87
N PHE A 712 -4.04 -25.86 5.82
CA PHE A 712 -4.67 -24.89 6.69
C PHE A 712 -6.20 -25.03 6.58
N THR A 713 -6.83 -25.77 7.49
CA THR A 713 -8.29 -25.76 7.66
C THR A 713 -8.63 -24.34 8.06
N GLY A 714 -9.30 -23.61 7.16
CA GLY A 714 -9.66 -22.22 7.35
C GLY A 714 -10.33 -22.06 8.70
N ARG A 715 -9.53 -21.67 9.68
CA ARG A 715 -10.03 -21.16 10.94
C ARG A 715 -10.83 -19.93 10.53
N THR A 716 -12.14 -19.96 10.75
CA THR A 716 -13.08 -18.91 10.28
C THR A 716 -12.70 -17.53 10.86
N ASP A 717 -11.85 -17.52 11.87
CA ASP A 717 -11.19 -16.39 12.53
C ASP A 717 -9.94 -15.83 11.83
N VAL A 718 -9.24 -16.59 10.95
CA VAL A 718 -7.99 -16.12 10.33
C VAL A 718 -8.26 -15.45 8.99
N ARG A 719 -8.19 -14.12 8.99
CA ARG A 719 -8.31 -13.27 7.79
C ARG A 719 -6.97 -12.99 7.12
N LYS A 720 -5.90 -12.91 7.91
CA LYS A 720 -4.57 -12.51 7.46
C LYS A 720 -3.60 -13.69 7.53
N LEU A 721 -2.89 -13.95 6.45
CA LEU A 721 -1.96 -15.08 6.36
C LEU A 721 -0.89 -14.87 5.28
N ILE A 722 0.21 -15.61 5.38
CA ILE A 722 1.20 -15.77 4.32
C ILE A 722 0.78 -16.94 3.45
N GLY A 723 0.51 -16.68 2.17
CA GLY A 723 0.26 -17.69 1.17
C GLY A 723 1.50 -17.93 0.33
N GLY A 724 1.80 -19.19 0.02
CA GLY A 724 2.82 -19.54 -0.95
C GLY A 724 2.55 -20.83 -1.71
N PHE A 725 3.45 -21.12 -2.65
CA PHE A 725 3.50 -22.39 -3.35
C PHE A 725 4.92 -22.68 -3.81
N ASN A 726 5.22 -23.97 -4.05
CA ASN A 726 6.41 -24.41 -4.76
C ASN A 726 5.99 -25.25 -5.97
N ILE A 727 6.65 -25.02 -7.10
CA ILE A 727 6.68 -25.91 -8.26
C ILE A 727 8.14 -26.33 -8.43
N TYR A 728 8.39 -27.62 -8.28
CA TYR A 728 9.72 -28.21 -8.32
C TYR A 728 10.11 -28.58 -9.76
N SER A 729 11.43 -28.68 -9.98
CA SER A 729 12.05 -29.10 -11.23
C SER A 729 11.62 -30.51 -11.66
N ASP A 730 11.39 -31.40 -10.69
CA ASP A 730 10.92 -32.79 -10.87
C ASP A 730 9.47 -32.91 -11.39
N GLY A 731 8.76 -31.78 -11.50
CA GLY A 731 7.35 -31.76 -11.92
C GLY A 731 6.37 -32.09 -10.80
N THR A 732 6.75 -31.88 -9.54
CA THR A 732 5.81 -31.84 -8.42
C THR A 732 5.54 -30.40 -7.98
N LYS A 733 4.49 -30.22 -7.18
CA LYS A 733 4.10 -28.93 -6.60
C LYS A 733 3.44 -29.11 -5.24
N ARG A 734 3.39 -28.02 -4.47
CA ARG A 734 2.66 -27.95 -3.20
C ARG A 734 2.22 -26.51 -2.92
N VAL A 735 1.29 -26.36 -1.97
CA VAL A 735 0.87 -25.06 -1.43
C VAL A 735 1.38 -24.94 0.00
N VAL A 736 1.72 -23.72 0.39
CA VAL A 736 2.16 -23.38 1.74
C VAL A 736 1.25 -22.27 2.28
N SER A 737 0.84 -22.37 3.54
CA SER A 737 0.10 -21.32 4.23
C SER A 737 0.66 -21.16 5.63
N ASN A 738 1.12 -19.96 6.00
CA ASN A 738 1.77 -19.68 7.29
C ASN A 738 2.86 -20.71 7.66
N GLY A 739 3.73 -21.05 6.70
CA GLY A 739 4.78 -22.05 6.87
C GLY A 739 4.32 -23.51 6.83
N GLU A 740 3.01 -23.79 6.86
CA GLU A 740 2.49 -25.16 6.75
C GLU A 740 2.38 -25.59 5.29
N ALA A 741 3.23 -26.54 4.91
CA ALA A 741 3.29 -27.07 3.54
C ALA A 741 2.42 -28.31 3.36
N THR A 742 1.74 -28.42 2.21
CA THR A 742 1.01 -29.63 1.83
C THR A 742 1.95 -30.75 1.38
N LYS A 743 1.44 -31.98 1.31
CA LYS A 743 2.11 -33.03 0.54
C LYS A 743 2.30 -32.58 -0.91
N THR A 744 3.39 -33.03 -1.53
CA THR A 744 3.68 -32.77 -2.93
C THR A 744 2.76 -33.58 -3.84
N MET A 745 2.37 -32.98 -4.96
CA MET A 745 1.52 -33.59 -5.98
C MET A 745 2.09 -33.34 -7.37
N LYS A 746 1.85 -34.25 -8.32
CA LYS A 746 2.35 -34.09 -9.70
C LYS A 746 1.71 -32.90 -10.42
N THR A 747 2.51 -32.26 -11.28
CA THR A 747 2.07 -31.25 -12.24
C THR A 747 2.74 -31.49 -13.59
N GLU A 748 1.95 -31.32 -14.64
CA GLU A 748 2.44 -31.37 -16.02
C GLU A 748 2.91 -29.99 -16.51
N TRP A 749 2.70 -28.92 -15.72
CA TRP A 749 3.13 -27.58 -16.07
C TRP A 749 4.67 -27.53 -16.15
N THR A 750 5.15 -26.91 -17.21
CA THR A 750 6.57 -26.79 -17.55
C THR A 750 7.04 -25.35 -17.63
N GLY A 751 6.15 -24.40 -17.92
CA GLY A 751 6.50 -22.99 -18.01
C GLY A 751 5.52 -22.18 -18.85
N VAL A 752 5.67 -20.86 -18.83
CA VAL A 752 4.93 -19.97 -19.71
C VAL A 752 5.57 -20.00 -21.10
N LYS A 753 4.83 -20.50 -22.10
CA LYS A 753 5.29 -20.60 -23.50
C LYS A 753 4.82 -19.46 -24.40
N THR A 754 3.87 -18.66 -23.93
CA THR A 754 3.27 -17.57 -24.69
C THR A 754 3.28 -16.30 -23.85
N ARG A 755 3.71 -15.19 -24.45
CA ARG A 755 3.70 -13.89 -23.79
C ARG A 755 2.27 -13.52 -23.42
N THR A 756 2.05 -13.25 -22.13
CA THR A 756 0.76 -12.86 -21.58
C THR A 756 0.98 -11.98 -20.34
N PHE A 757 -0.06 -11.75 -19.55
CA PHE A 757 0.01 -10.99 -18.30
C PHE A 757 -0.28 -11.89 -17.10
N ILE A 758 0.44 -11.64 -16.03
CA ILE A 758 0.09 -12.07 -14.67
C ILE A 758 -0.94 -11.05 -14.18
N ARG A 759 -2.15 -11.53 -13.85
CA ARG A 759 -3.16 -10.71 -13.18
C ARG A 759 -3.12 -11.02 -11.69
N ILE A 760 -3.19 -9.97 -10.89
CA ILE A 760 -3.03 -10.06 -9.45
C ILE A 760 -4.34 -9.58 -8.81
N GLY A 761 -4.94 -10.43 -7.97
CA GLY A 761 -6.14 -10.11 -7.22
C GLY A 761 -7.48 -10.19 -7.98
N GLY A 762 -7.49 -10.33 -9.32
CA GLY A 762 -8.73 -10.37 -10.09
C GLY A 762 -8.56 -10.76 -11.56
N GLN A 763 -9.65 -11.20 -12.20
CA GLN A 763 -9.60 -11.81 -13.54
C GLN A 763 -10.00 -10.86 -14.68
N ALA A 764 -11.08 -10.10 -14.50
CA ALA A 764 -11.69 -9.31 -15.57
C ALA A 764 -12.38 -8.05 -15.03
N THR A 765 -12.53 -7.04 -15.88
CA THR A 765 -13.16 -5.75 -15.51
C THR A 765 -14.60 -5.87 -15.02
N SER A 766 -15.31 -6.95 -15.38
CA SER A 766 -16.64 -7.32 -14.88
C SER A 766 -16.69 -7.72 -13.40
N GLY A 767 -15.55 -7.77 -12.70
CA GLY A 767 -15.48 -8.19 -11.30
C GLY A 767 -15.34 -9.69 -11.10
N THR A 768 -15.23 -10.45 -12.19
CA THR A 768 -15.09 -11.90 -12.15
C THR A 768 -13.85 -12.32 -11.35
N ARG A 769 -14.06 -13.23 -10.39
CA ARG A 769 -13.00 -13.88 -9.60
C ARG A 769 -12.07 -12.93 -8.81
N HIS A 770 -12.55 -11.77 -8.38
CA HIS A 770 -11.77 -10.84 -7.57
C HIS A 770 -11.61 -11.28 -6.12
N LEU A 771 -10.52 -10.87 -5.48
CA LEU A 771 -10.15 -11.25 -4.12
C LEU A 771 -11.13 -10.73 -3.06
N PHE A 772 -11.52 -9.46 -3.13
CA PHE A 772 -12.17 -8.72 -2.04
C PHE A 772 -11.34 -8.77 -0.74
N GLY A 773 -10.18 -8.12 -0.79
CA GLY A 773 -9.20 -8.15 0.29
C GLY A 773 -7.95 -7.37 -0.06
N HIS A 774 -6.87 -7.60 0.68
CA HIS A 774 -5.59 -6.93 0.48
C HIS A 774 -4.49 -7.91 0.10
N LEU A 775 -3.59 -7.43 -0.75
CA LEU A 775 -2.34 -8.10 -1.09
C LEU A 775 -1.15 -7.24 -0.70
N ARG A 776 -0.11 -7.88 -0.17
CA ARG A 776 1.14 -7.23 0.19
C ARG A 776 2.33 -8.15 -0.07
N ASN A 777 3.47 -7.56 -0.39
CA ASN A 777 4.76 -8.27 -0.40
C ASN A 777 4.80 -9.55 -1.26
N LEU A 778 4.29 -9.47 -2.50
CA LEU A 778 4.34 -10.57 -3.46
C LEU A 778 5.77 -10.79 -3.95
N ARG A 779 6.27 -12.01 -3.77
CA ARG A 779 7.63 -12.42 -4.09
C ARG A 779 7.62 -13.70 -4.91
N LEU A 780 8.39 -13.73 -6.00
CA LEU A 780 8.57 -14.90 -6.86
C LEU A 780 10.06 -15.23 -6.99
N TRP A 781 10.36 -16.52 -7.02
CA TRP A 781 11.71 -17.05 -7.24
C TRP A 781 11.69 -18.13 -8.31
N HIS A 782 12.65 -18.09 -9.24
CA HIS A 782 12.96 -19.18 -10.19
C HIS A 782 13.86 -20.22 -9.52
N LYS A 783 13.51 -20.59 -8.29
CA LYS A 783 14.27 -21.50 -7.43
C LYS A 783 13.32 -22.26 -6.50
N GLU A 784 13.73 -23.46 -6.14
CA GLU A 784 13.10 -24.26 -5.09
C GLU A 784 13.57 -23.73 -3.73
N LEU A 785 12.67 -23.12 -2.97
CA LEU A 785 12.96 -22.73 -1.59
C LEU A 785 12.75 -23.92 -0.65
N THR A 786 13.57 -23.99 0.40
CA THR A 786 13.45 -24.99 1.46
C THR A 786 12.20 -24.77 2.31
N ASP A 787 11.82 -25.77 3.11
CA ASP A 787 10.71 -25.65 4.07
C ASP A 787 10.95 -24.51 5.07
N ALA A 788 12.18 -24.32 5.53
CA ALA A 788 12.54 -23.23 6.42
C ALA A 788 12.41 -21.85 5.74
N GLN A 789 12.81 -21.73 4.48
CA GLN A 789 12.64 -20.49 3.68
C GLN A 789 11.17 -20.19 3.37
N MET A 790 10.34 -21.23 3.25
CA MET A 790 8.89 -21.13 3.10
C MET A 790 8.15 -20.98 4.43
N GLY A 791 8.86 -21.01 5.57
CA GLY A 791 8.32 -21.03 6.93
C GLY A 791 7.76 -19.69 7.44
N GLU A 792 7.64 -18.69 6.58
CA GLU A 792 7.12 -17.38 6.93
C GLU A 792 5.64 -17.47 7.36
N SER A 793 5.30 -16.85 8.48
CA SER A 793 3.98 -16.91 9.08
C SER A 793 3.62 -15.60 9.78
N ILE A 794 2.32 -15.30 9.82
CA ILE A 794 1.76 -14.24 10.65
C ILE A 794 1.32 -14.89 11.96
N LYS A 795 1.91 -14.45 13.07
CA LYS A 795 1.59 -14.93 14.43
C LYS A 795 0.39 -14.20 15.00
#